data_AF-A0A6V8CRU4-F1
#
_entry.id   AF-A0A6V8CRU4-F1
#
_cell.length_a   1.000
_cell.length_b   1.000
_cell.length_c   1.000
_cell.angle_alpha   90.00
_cell.angle_beta   90.00
_cell.angle_gamma   90.00
#
_symmetry.space_group_name_H-M   'P 1'
#
loop_
_entity.id
_entity.type
_entity.pdbx_description
1 polymer ?
#
loop_
_entity_poly.entity_id
_entity_poly.type
_entity_poly.pdbx_seq_one_letter_code
_entity_poly.pdbx_strand_id
1 'polypeptide(L)'
;FGSQPASTIDGAWDLSSEDGTYILMTSVGSSNLLTWNSLNTHASSASPMTPEYLWSSLSFGDVTATGTVGLYVDSNETLHLAIQDSVLWDVEVLRLYPDADRDLIFDLVDDLPLLGNQWADSDGDGYGDNALGPLHDACETTNAPSSYYTYGCLDYDNDGYADVDDACNDDPGESWIDRKGCDDYDQDGWSNNKFNYLDGDVFIFNWKLALDSDGDGYGDNSSEGATTPDKFPTIPAAAVDTDNDGYPNNWTSLENGTNQAGLNIDNCPNIAGNSTTTINAEGAVIGYYGCIDTDGDGRDDFSDVFPQDPTQVADTDGDGWGDNPLGNDPDICPDDFGYINGTDPDGVPGVGCPIPGEEPDDLDEDGVGDDLDDCNNTQAGQSVNEVGCSEYQLDDDLDGVSNADDKCANTPANSGVDSDGCSSSQREVDSDGDGIYDPEDLCPNSDSELTIDDNGCTLSQKDSDNDGVNDLSDICPNTPTGATVLADGCADESCQYAVDCDGDGFLGNYSYDTENETHSGDAFPFEVTQWQDLDGDGYGDNMIGENPDSCIGDAGNSTMKFQNGQTILHYGCIDTDGDGYSDDGDKFPLNPTQWADEDFDDWGDNPNGTDADQCLGTKSDSISIQQAKDNFGCSLSQSDTDGDSVTDDLDACPDTPAGAEVFQNGCKKESEAEPEEESDTVMGMEPMIFFAVLGGGGILLIGVVLLILRSRNDDLDFDDDDDEDWFEDGDDNDDFMANILGGRGQSRNSQRGPASGPSRGPAGPGPSRGPPGVVPSRGPSRGPPGVVPRRGPAGPSPSHGPPGAGPSRGPDPRGPARGPARG
;
A
#
# COMPACT_ATOMS: atom_id res chain seq x y z
N PHE A 1 -17.43 28.33 -69.63
CA PHE A 1 -16.93 29.66 -70.04
C PHE A 1 -15.79 29.47 -71.00
N GLY A 2 -15.54 30.44 -71.90
CA GLY A 2 -14.44 30.38 -72.88
C GLY A 2 -14.94 30.50 -74.32
N SER A 3 -14.37 31.43 -75.08
CA SER A 3 -14.37 31.39 -76.54
C SER A 3 -13.31 30.42 -77.03
N GLN A 4 -13.30 30.11 -78.33
CA GLN A 4 -12.15 29.51 -79.00
C GLN A 4 -10.86 30.25 -78.57
N PRO A 5 -9.79 29.57 -78.14
CA PRO A 5 -8.53 30.23 -77.85
C PRO A 5 -8.00 30.85 -79.13
N ALA A 6 -7.65 32.14 -79.08
CA ALA A 6 -7.08 32.84 -80.22
C ALA A 6 -5.62 32.38 -80.42
N SER A 7 -5.43 31.31 -81.19
CA SER A 7 -4.10 30.90 -81.62
C SER A 7 -3.47 31.98 -82.51
N THR A 8 -2.15 32.08 -82.43
CA THR A 8 -1.33 32.64 -83.52
C THR A 8 -1.44 31.73 -84.75
N ILE A 9 -0.76 32.09 -85.85
CA ILE A 9 -1.04 31.54 -87.19
C ILE A 9 -0.77 30.02 -87.37
N ASP A 10 -0.25 29.35 -86.33
CA ASP A 10 0.11 27.93 -86.26
C ASP A 10 -0.35 27.31 -84.91
N GLY A 11 -1.63 26.97 -84.73
CA GLY A 11 -2.09 26.41 -83.45
C GLY A 11 -3.51 25.82 -83.40
N ALA A 12 -3.60 24.64 -82.78
CA ALA A 12 -4.67 23.63 -82.85
C ALA A 12 -4.83 23.03 -84.27
N TRP A 13 -4.48 21.76 -84.42
CA TRP A 13 -4.37 21.09 -85.72
C TRP A 13 -5.51 20.12 -86.01
N ASP A 14 -5.94 19.33 -85.02
CA ASP A 14 -7.07 18.40 -85.15
C ASP A 14 -7.74 18.10 -83.80
N LEU A 15 -8.98 17.58 -83.84
CA LEU A 15 -9.80 17.23 -82.69
C LEU A 15 -10.62 15.97 -82.98
N SER A 16 -10.30 14.86 -82.32
CA SER A 16 -11.16 13.67 -82.27
C SER A 16 -12.05 13.70 -81.01
N SER A 17 -13.17 12.97 -81.03
CA SER A 17 -13.99 12.73 -79.84
C SER A 17 -14.71 11.39 -79.89
N GLU A 18 -14.56 10.62 -78.82
CA GLU A 18 -14.97 9.22 -78.70
C GLU A 18 -15.46 8.98 -77.27
N ASP A 19 -16.67 8.44 -77.12
CA ASP A 19 -17.37 8.16 -75.86
C ASP A 19 -17.16 9.18 -74.72
N GLY A 20 -17.32 10.46 -75.08
CA GLY A 20 -17.24 11.60 -74.18
C GLY A 20 -15.82 12.05 -73.82
N THR A 21 -14.79 11.38 -74.31
CA THR A 21 -13.40 11.86 -74.29
C THR A 21 -13.09 12.64 -75.58
N TYR A 22 -12.51 13.83 -75.42
CA TYR A 22 -12.09 14.71 -76.51
C TYR A 22 -10.56 14.75 -76.56
N ILE A 23 -9.98 14.43 -77.73
CA ILE A 23 -8.52 14.41 -77.96
C ILE A 23 -8.15 15.54 -78.92
N LEU A 24 -7.53 16.60 -78.40
CA LEU A 24 -7.15 17.82 -79.11
C LEU A 24 -5.63 17.87 -79.34
N MET A 25 -5.22 17.78 -80.60
CA MET A 25 -3.82 17.90 -81.00
C MET A 25 -3.45 19.38 -81.21
N THR A 26 -2.48 19.88 -80.43
CA THR A 26 -2.03 21.28 -80.49
C THR A 26 -0.52 21.38 -80.66
N SER A 27 -0.05 22.54 -81.14
CA SER A 27 1.31 23.01 -80.88
C SER A 27 1.21 24.41 -80.26
N VAL A 28 2.06 24.71 -79.28
CA VAL A 28 1.89 25.91 -78.44
C VAL A 28 3.19 26.69 -78.31
N GLY A 29 3.13 28.00 -78.60
CA GLY A 29 4.25 28.92 -78.38
C GLY A 29 5.40 28.77 -79.38
N SER A 30 6.60 29.20 -78.97
CA SER A 30 7.77 29.34 -79.85
C SER A 30 8.59 28.05 -80.04
N SER A 31 8.12 26.90 -79.56
CA SER A 31 8.79 25.60 -79.67
C SER A 31 8.20 24.70 -80.77
N ASN A 32 6.98 24.99 -81.25
CA ASN A 32 6.23 24.18 -82.23
C ASN A 32 6.06 22.69 -81.88
N LEU A 33 6.34 22.28 -80.64
CA LEU A 33 6.19 20.88 -80.20
C LEU A 33 4.74 20.43 -80.30
N LEU A 34 4.54 19.20 -80.78
CA LEU A 34 3.24 18.56 -80.83
C LEU A 34 2.84 18.11 -79.42
N THR A 35 1.62 18.46 -79.02
CA THR A 35 1.07 18.22 -77.69
C THR A 35 -0.30 17.56 -77.81
N TRP A 36 -0.40 16.32 -77.33
CA TRP A 36 -1.65 15.64 -77.03
C TRP A 36 -2.36 16.37 -75.89
N ASN A 37 -3.67 16.53 -75.99
CA ASN A 37 -4.51 16.98 -74.88
C ASN A 37 -5.79 16.14 -74.86
N SER A 38 -6.06 15.45 -73.75
CA SER A 38 -7.28 14.68 -73.54
C SER A 38 -8.15 15.32 -72.47
N LEU A 39 -9.46 15.36 -72.73
CA LEU A 39 -10.49 15.86 -71.82
C LEU A 39 -11.62 14.84 -71.76
N ASN A 40 -11.80 14.16 -70.63
CA ASN A 40 -12.98 13.33 -70.42
C ASN A 40 -14.14 14.21 -69.89
N THR A 41 -15.33 14.05 -70.46
CA THR A 41 -16.57 14.74 -70.04
C THR A 41 -17.56 13.84 -69.30
N HIS A 42 -17.31 12.54 -69.23
CA HIS A 42 -17.95 11.67 -68.25
C HIS A 42 -17.23 11.82 -66.91
N ALA A 43 -17.88 12.52 -65.97
CA ALA A 43 -17.52 12.40 -64.56
C ALA A 43 -17.73 10.94 -64.12
N SER A 44 -16.73 10.35 -63.46
CA SER A 44 -16.85 9.01 -62.91
C SER A 44 -17.95 8.96 -61.85
N SER A 45 -18.71 7.87 -61.80
CA SER A 45 -19.79 7.67 -60.82
C SER A 45 -19.32 7.51 -59.37
N ALA A 46 -18.02 7.63 -59.11
CA ALA A 46 -17.36 7.40 -57.83
C ALA A 46 -17.59 8.50 -56.78
N SER A 47 -18.08 9.69 -57.15
CA SER A 47 -18.42 10.74 -56.18
C SER A 47 -19.59 11.64 -56.63
N PRO A 48 -20.71 11.71 -55.88
CA PRO A 48 -21.89 12.48 -56.30
C PRO A 48 -21.77 14.02 -56.22
N MET A 49 -20.67 14.58 -55.70
CA MET A 49 -20.63 16.00 -55.29
C MET A 49 -19.79 16.94 -56.17
N THR A 50 -18.88 16.45 -57.00
CA THR A 50 -18.10 17.27 -57.95
C THR A 50 -17.82 16.53 -59.25
N PRO A 51 -18.34 16.99 -60.42
CA PRO A 51 -17.93 16.46 -61.71
C PRO A 51 -16.54 16.99 -62.06
N GLU A 52 -15.50 16.22 -61.71
CA GLU A 52 -14.12 16.55 -62.08
C GLU A 52 -13.87 16.23 -63.55
N TYR A 53 -13.70 17.28 -64.36
CA TYR A 53 -13.30 17.17 -65.75
C TYR A 53 -11.80 16.88 -65.83
N LEU A 54 -11.45 15.61 -65.97
CA LEU A 54 -10.06 15.18 -66.09
C LEU A 54 -9.47 15.65 -67.43
N TRP A 55 -8.66 16.71 -67.36
CA TRP A 55 -7.82 17.21 -68.45
C TRP A 55 -6.38 16.76 -68.24
N SER A 56 -5.77 16.16 -69.27
CA SER A 56 -4.36 15.77 -69.30
C SER A 56 -3.68 16.25 -70.59
N SER A 57 -2.42 16.66 -70.49
CA SER A 57 -1.61 17.14 -71.62
C SER A 57 -0.25 16.44 -71.64
N LEU A 58 0.16 15.94 -72.82
CA LEU A 58 1.44 15.27 -73.03
C LEU A 58 2.13 15.85 -74.27
N SER A 59 3.35 16.35 -74.13
CA SER A 59 4.16 16.83 -75.26
C SER A 59 5.00 15.68 -75.82
N PHE A 60 4.92 15.45 -77.13
CA PHE A 60 5.84 14.56 -77.83
C PHE A 60 7.22 15.24 -77.89
N GLY A 61 8.21 14.71 -77.15
CA GLY A 61 9.41 15.46 -76.74
C GLY A 61 10.23 16.11 -77.86
N ASP A 62 10.44 15.40 -78.97
CA ASP A 62 11.23 15.87 -80.12
C ASP A 62 10.38 16.15 -81.39
N VAL A 63 9.06 15.90 -81.35
CA VAL A 63 8.18 16.03 -82.52
C VAL A 63 7.66 17.46 -82.63
N THR A 64 8.02 18.17 -83.71
CA THR A 64 7.51 19.53 -83.97
C THR A 64 6.57 19.57 -85.17
N ALA A 65 5.41 20.21 -85.00
CA ALA A 65 4.42 20.40 -86.06
C ALA A 65 4.64 21.73 -86.79
N THR A 66 4.66 21.68 -88.11
CA THR A 66 4.78 22.87 -89.00
C THR A 66 3.61 22.99 -89.99
N GLY A 67 2.56 22.19 -89.80
CA GLY A 67 1.37 22.11 -90.62
C GLY A 67 0.32 21.18 -89.98
N THR A 68 -0.82 21.03 -90.65
CA THR A 68 -1.95 20.22 -90.17
C THR A 68 -1.58 18.74 -90.02
N VAL A 69 -1.45 18.29 -88.78
CA VAL A 69 -1.35 16.88 -88.41
C VAL A 69 -2.76 16.30 -88.38
N GLY A 70 -3.04 15.28 -89.20
CA GLY A 70 -4.36 14.64 -89.27
C GLY A 70 -4.45 13.42 -88.35
N LEU A 71 -5.56 13.32 -87.61
CA LEU A 71 -5.83 12.27 -86.64
C LEU A 71 -6.93 11.33 -87.15
N TYR A 72 -6.70 10.01 -87.10
CA TYR A 72 -7.67 9.01 -87.54
C TYR A 72 -7.80 7.87 -86.53
N VAL A 73 -9.00 7.68 -85.99
CA VAL A 73 -9.38 6.46 -85.26
C VAL A 73 -9.87 5.42 -86.27
N ASP A 74 -9.45 4.16 -86.13
CA ASP A 74 -9.99 3.05 -86.92
C ASP A 74 -11.08 2.24 -86.19
N SER A 75 -11.55 1.15 -86.80
CA SER A 75 -12.61 0.30 -86.21
C SER A 75 -12.19 -0.50 -84.98
N ASN A 76 -10.94 -0.37 -84.55
CA ASN A 76 -10.34 -1.10 -83.44
C ASN A 76 -9.91 -0.13 -82.33
N GLU A 77 -10.44 1.10 -82.32
CA GLU A 77 -10.17 2.16 -81.33
C GLU A 77 -8.68 2.59 -81.29
N THR A 78 -7.89 2.19 -82.30
CA THR A 78 -6.48 2.55 -82.41
C THR A 78 -6.31 3.90 -83.10
N LEU A 79 -5.35 4.70 -82.64
CA LEU A 79 -5.15 6.08 -83.08
C LEU A 79 -3.98 6.18 -84.06
N HIS A 80 -4.28 6.55 -85.31
CA HIS A 80 -3.31 6.69 -86.40
C HIS A 80 -2.99 8.17 -86.62
N LEU A 81 -1.70 8.48 -86.68
CA LEU A 81 -1.16 9.83 -86.84
C LEU A 81 -0.15 9.83 -88.00
N ALA A 82 -0.44 10.57 -89.07
CA ALA A 82 0.50 10.72 -90.19
C ALA A 82 1.38 11.97 -90.00
N ILE A 83 2.70 11.78 -89.99
CA ILE A 83 3.71 12.85 -89.88
C ILE A 83 4.70 12.76 -91.04
N GLN A 84 5.39 13.87 -91.37
CA GLN A 84 6.38 13.92 -92.44
C GLN A 84 7.73 14.36 -91.87
N ASP A 85 8.79 13.57 -92.07
CA ASP A 85 10.15 13.97 -91.69
C ASP A 85 10.65 15.08 -92.64
N SER A 86 11.00 16.24 -92.09
CA SER A 86 11.49 17.40 -92.85
C SER A 86 12.93 17.27 -93.37
N VAL A 87 13.70 16.32 -92.82
CA VAL A 87 15.08 15.97 -93.15
C VAL A 87 15.12 14.82 -94.15
N LEU A 88 14.32 13.76 -93.95
CA LEU A 88 14.30 12.55 -94.77
C LEU A 88 13.25 12.55 -95.91
N TRP A 89 12.20 13.37 -95.80
CA TRP A 89 11.13 13.58 -96.79
C TRP A 89 10.16 12.40 -97.00
N ASP A 90 10.27 11.35 -96.20
CA ASP A 90 9.30 10.28 -96.06
C ASP A 90 8.13 10.66 -95.13
N VAL A 91 7.07 9.84 -95.16
CA VAL A 91 5.86 9.98 -94.35
C VAL A 91 5.80 8.78 -93.42
N GLU A 92 5.89 9.04 -92.13
CA GLU A 92 5.72 8.04 -91.08
C GLU A 92 4.26 8.01 -90.62
N VAL A 93 3.78 6.84 -90.23
CA VAL A 93 2.47 6.66 -89.60
C VAL A 93 2.69 6.07 -88.22
N LEU A 94 2.61 6.93 -87.20
CA LEU A 94 2.57 6.49 -85.82
C LEU A 94 1.19 5.88 -85.55
N ARG A 95 1.19 4.71 -84.92
CA ARG A 95 -0.03 4.09 -84.38
C ARG A 95 0.12 4.00 -82.87
N LEU A 96 -0.93 4.40 -82.18
CA LEU A 96 -1.05 4.27 -80.74
C LEU A 96 -2.19 3.27 -80.51
N TYR A 97 -1.84 2.15 -79.90
CA TYR A 97 -2.79 1.16 -79.40
C TYR A 97 -3.13 1.52 -77.95
N PRO A 98 -4.29 1.12 -77.43
CA PRO A 98 -4.52 1.11 -75.99
C PRO A 98 -3.60 0.09 -75.32
N ASP A 99 -3.25 0.39 -74.08
CA ASP A 99 -2.41 -0.36 -73.15
C ASP A 99 -2.97 0.01 -71.77
N ALA A 100 -3.92 -0.80 -71.29
CA ALA A 100 -4.79 -0.40 -70.18
C ALA A 100 -4.12 -0.53 -68.79
N ASP A 101 -3.27 -1.53 -68.59
CA ASP A 101 -2.53 -1.77 -67.34
C ASP A 101 -1.07 -1.25 -67.33
N ARG A 102 -0.50 -0.96 -68.51
CA ARG A 102 0.80 -0.27 -68.74
C ARG A 102 2.04 -1.16 -68.70
N ASP A 103 1.93 -2.41 -69.14
CA ASP A 103 3.08 -3.32 -69.22
C ASP A 103 3.89 -3.25 -70.54
N LEU A 104 3.39 -2.49 -71.53
CA LEU A 104 3.93 -2.28 -72.88
C LEU A 104 3.59 -3.34 -73.94
N ILE A 105 2.78 -4.35 -73.60
CA ILE A 105 1.91 -5.04 -74.55
C ILE A 105 0.66 -4.15 -74.78
N PHE A 106 -0.29 -4.58 -75.60
CA PHE A 106 -1.44 -3.75 -75.99
C PHE A 106 -2.68 -4.60 -76.22
N ASP A 107 -3.85 -4.13 -75.76
CA ASP A 107 -5.10 -4.85 -75.53
C ASP A 107 -5.65 -5.70 -76.72
N LEU A 108 -5.09 -5.53 -77.92
CA LEU A 108 -5.46 -6.24 -79.15
C LEU A 108 -4.66 -7.55 -79.38
N VAL A 109 -3.53 -7.71 -78.69
CA VAL A 109 -2.66 -8.91 -78.74
C VAL A 109 -2.30 -9.42 -77.35
N ASP A 110 -3.01 -8.91 -76.35
CA ASP A 110 -2.89 -9.27 -74.95
C ASP A 110 -4.10 -10.14 -74.59
N ASP A 111 -3.86 -11.33 -74.03
CA ASP A 111 -4.94 -12.23 -73.62
C ASP A 111 -5.49 -11.88 -72.22
N LEU A 112 -4.80 -11.04 -71.43
CA LEU A 112 -5.16 -10.61 -70.07
C LEU A 112 -5.06 -9.07 -69.87
N PRO A 113 -5.74 -8.20 -70.66
CA PRO A 113 -5.45 -6.75 -70.81
C PRO A 113 -5.67 -5.82 -69.59
N LEU A 114 -5.80 -6.37 -68.39
CA LEU A 114 -6.03 -5.64 -67.13
C LEU A 114 -5.05 -6.07 -66.02
N LEU A 115 -4.08 -6.94 -66.32
CA LEU A 115 -3.21 -7.63 -65.36
C LEU A 115 -1.73 -7.47 -65.73
N GLY A 116 -1.25 -6.22 -65.71
CA GLY A 116 0.05 -5.86 -66.29
C GLY A 116 1.23 -6.73 -65.85
N ASN A 117 2.06 -7.09 -66.83
CA ASN A 117 3.09 -8.12 -66.82
C ASN A 117 2.52 -9.55 -66.95
N GLN A 118 1.27 -9.70 -67.42
CA GLN A 118 0.67 -10.92 -67.97
C GLN A 118 0.02 -10.58 -69.30
N TRP A 119 0.37 -11.32 -70.36
CA TRP A 119 -0.06 -11.00 -71.75
C TRP A 119 -0.49 -12.23 -72.56
N ALA A 120 -0.47 -13.41 -71.94
CA ALA A 120 -0.79 -14.70 -72.56
C ALA A 120 -1.44 -15.60 -71.50
N ASP A 121 -2.52 -16.26 -71.92
CA ASP A 121 -3.26 -17.29 -71.18
C ASP A 121 -3.39 -18.48 -72.14
N SER A 122 -2.53 -19.50 -71.96
CA SER A 122 -2.35 -20.56 -72.94
C SER A 122 -3.51 -21.56 -73.04
N ASP A 123 -4.44 -21.59 -72.07
CA ASP A 123 -5.57 -22.53 -72.07
C ASP A 123 -6.95 -21.94 -71.75
N GLY A 124 -7.01 -20.72 -71.20
CA GLY A 124 -8.21 -19.88 -71.07
C GLY A 124 -8.89 -19.88 -69.71
N ASP A 125 -8.16 -20.01 -68.59
CA ASP A 125 -8.74 -19.98 -67.23
C ASP A 125 -8.71 -18.61 -66.56
N GLY A 126 -7.91 -17.67 -67.07
CA GLY A 126 -7.76 -16.31 -66.53
C GLY A 126 -6.48 -16.08 -65.72
N TYR A 127 -5.61 -17.08 -65.57
CA TYR A 127 -4.26 -16.92 -65.05
C TYR A 127 -3.22 -16.82 -66.19
N GLY A 128 -2.06 -16.24 -65.91
CA GLY A 128 -1.13 -15.81 -66.95
C GLY A 128 0.18 -16.61 -67.03
N ASP A 129 0.59 -16.95 -68.26
CA ASP A 129 1.79 -17.76 -68.57
C ASP A 129 3.12 -17.15 -68.05
N ASN A 130 3.18 -15.85 -67.73
CA ASN A 130 4.42 -15.21 -67.32
C ASN A 130 4.71 -15.44 -65.83
N ALA A 131 5.59 -16.39 -65.54
CA ALA A 131 6.09 -16.68 -64.18
C ALA A 131 6.86 -15.53 -63.48
N LEU A 132 6.93 -14.33 -64.07
CA LEU A 132 7.41 -13.10 -63.43
C LEU A 132 6.30 -12.04 -63.24
N GLY A 133 5.07 -12.32 -63.69
CA GLY A 133 3.88 -11.48 -63.52
C GLY A 133 3.11 -11.75 -62.22
N PRO A 134 2.17 -10.86 -61.86
CA PRO A 134 1.18 -11.16 -60.82
C PRO A 134 0.26 -12.31 -61.26
N LEU A 135 -0.27 -13.09 -60.31
CA LEU A 135 -1.22 -14.18 -60.59
C LEU A 135 -0.78 -15.10 -61.74
N HIS A 136 0.50 -15.48 -61.77
CA HIS A 136 0.99 -16.44 -62.76
C HIS A 136 0.28 -17.79 -62.59
N ASP A 137 -0.03 -18.41 -63.71
CA ASP A 137 -0.43 -19.80 -63.78
C ASP A 137 0.76 -20.72 -63.44
N ALA A 138 0.52 -21.76 -62.65
CA ALA A 138 1.50 -22.77 -62.29
C ALA A 138 1.38 -24.06 -63.13
N CYS A 139 0.37 -24.18 -64.00
CA CYS A 139 -0.02 -25.39 -64.71
C CYS A 139 -0.04 -25.30 -66.27
N GLU A 140 0.12 -24.11 -66.87
CA GLU A 140 0.39 -23.70 -68.27
C GLU A 140 -0.49 -24.30 -69.40
N THR A 141 -1.33 -25.29 -69.10
CA THR A 141 -1.90 -26.26 -70.06
C THR A 141 -3.13 -27.01 -69.55
N THR A 142 -3.63 -26.66 -68.36
CA THR A 142 -4.62 -27.45 -67.60
C THR A 142 -5.75 -26.59 -66.99
N ASN A 143 -6.33 -25.67 -67.77
CA ASN A 143 -7.55 -24.89 -67.51
C ASN A 143 -8.35 -25.32 -66.26
N ALA A 144 -8.09 -24.66 -65.13
CA ALA A 144 -8.61 -25.08 -63.84
C ALA A 144 -8.73 -23.94 -62.83
N PRO A 145 -9.59 -24.07 -61.80
CA PRO A 145 -10.09 -22.91 -61.06
C PRO A 145 -9.27 -22.52 -59.81
N SER A 146 -8.14 -23.18 -59.52
CA SER A 146 -7.42 -22.94 -58.25
C SER A 146 -6.99 -21.49 -58.11
N SER A 147 -7.27 -20.91 -56.94
CA SER A 147 -7.19 -19.47 -56.68
C SER A 147 -6.45 -19.10 -55.38
N TYR A 148 -5.99 -20.08 -54.60
CA TYR A 148 -5.19 -19.89 -53.38
C TYR A 148 -3.79 -20.51 -53.49
N TYR A 149 -2.77 -19.67 -53.25
CA TYR A 149 -1.32 -19.95 -53.33
C TYR A 149 -0.78 -20.36 -54.71
N THR A 150 -1.35 -21.42 -55.30
CA THR A 150 -1.00 -22.00 -56.59
C THR A 150 -2.21 -21.83 -57.51
N TYR A 151 -2.04 -21.05 -58.58
CA TYR A 151 -3.11 -20.61 -59.47
C TYR A 151 -3.14 -21.44 -60.77
N GLY A 152 -4.32 -21.58 -61.39
CA GLY A 152 -4.52 -22.25 -62.69
C GLY A 152 -4.37 -23.77 -62.68
N CYS A 153 -4.30 -24.38 -61.49
CA CYS A 153 -4.12 -25.81 -61.32
C CYS A 153 -5.43 -26.52 -60.93
N LEU A 154 -5.41 -27.86 -61.06
CA LEU A 154 -6.55 -28.70 -60.70
C LEU A 154 -6.92 -28.51 -59.22
N ASP A 155 -8.22 -28.42 -59.00
CA ASP A 155 -8.95 -28.25 -57.76
C ASP A 155 -10.18 -29.15 -57.90
N TYR A 156 -10.25 -30.21 -57.10
CA TYR A 156 -11.23 -31.30 -57.28
C TYR A 156 -12.59 -31.03 -56.65
N ASP A 157 -12.65 -30.41 -55.47
CA ASP A 157 -13.89 -30.16 -54.72
C ASP A 157 -14.37 -28.69 -54.75
N ASN A 158 -13.55 -27.80 -55.31
CA ASN A 158 -13.85 -26.42 -55.71
C ASN A 158 -13.87 -25.43 -54.53
N ASP A 159 -12.92 -25.59 -53.59
CA ASP A 159 -12.65 -24.63 -52.51
C ASP A 159 -11.64 -23.53 -52.89
N GLY A 160 -10.89 -23.72 -53.98
CA GLY A 160 -9.90 -22.79 -54.51
C GLY A 160 -8.44 -23.14 -54.17
N TYR A 161 -8.16 -24.13 -53.32
CA TYR A 161 -6.82 -24.70 -53.20
C TYR A 161 -6.56 -25.68 -54.36
N ALA A 162 -5.29 -25.82 -54.75
CA ALA A 162 -4.92 -26.80 -55.77
C ALA A 162 -4.69 -28.18 -55.12
N ASP A 163 -5.04 -29.26 -55.85
CA ASP A 163 -4.84 -30.70 -55.51
C ASP A 163 -3.42 -31.06 -54.99
N VAL A 164 -2.44 -30.17 -55.19
CA VAL A 164 -1.02 -30.34 -54.83
C VAL A 164 -0.61 -29.65 -53.53
N ASP A 165 -1.38 -28.67 -53.06
CA ASP A 165 -1.16 -27.89 -51.81
C ASP A 165 -2.24 -28.16 -50.76
N ASP A 166 -3.40 -28.64 -51.19
CA ASP A 166 -4.53 -29.03 -50.36
C ASP A 166 -4.25 -30.33 -49.57
N ALA A 167 -4.68 -30.36 -48.30
CA ALA A 167 -4.55 -31.47 -47.38
C ALA A 167 -5.87 -32.24 -47.12
N CYS A 168 -6.98 -31.86 -47.77
CA CYS A 168 -8.30 -32.50 -47.68
C CYS A 168 -8.89 -33.02 -49.02
N ASN A 169 -8.69 -32.35 -50.16
CA ASN A 169 -8.82 -32.76 -51.59
C ASN A 169 -10.08 -33.46 -52.12
N ASP A 170 -10.86 -34.12 -51.26
CA ASP A 170 -12.10 -34.85 -51.56
C ASP A 170 -13.29 -34.22 -50.78
N ASP A 171 -13.02 -33.26 -49.87
CA ASP A 171 -13.92 -32.63 -48.88
C ASP A 171 -13.47 -31.14 -48.70
N PRO A 172 -14.20 -30.15 -49.26
CA PRO A 172 -13.72 -28.76 -49.45
C PRO A 172 -13.62 -27.94 -48.16
N GLY A 173 -12.69 -26.98 -48.10
CA GLY A 173 -12.39 -26.21 -46.89
C GLY A 173 -11.83 -24.80 -47.06
N GLU A 174 -11.38 -24.20 -45.95
CA GLU A 174 -10.93 -22.80 -45.90
C GLU A 174 -9.69 -22.59 -45.00
N SER A 175 -9.31 -23.58 -44.18
CA SER A 175 -8.14 -23.50 -43.29
C SER A 175 -6.85 -23.25 -44.09
N TRP A 176 -5.92 -22.50 -43.48
CA TRP A 176 -4.72 -21.98 -44.15
C TRP A 176 -3.44 -22.00 -43.29
N ILE A 177 -3.54 -22.29 -41.99
CA ILE A 177 -2.42 -22.26 -41.03
C ILE A 177 -1.70 -23.62 -40.94
N ASP A 178 -2.43 -24.72 -40.77
CA ASP A 178 -1.91 -26.07 -40.50
C ASP A 178 -2.07 -27.02 -41.70
N ARG A 179 -3.31 -27.38 -42.04
CA ARG A 179 -3.72 -28.25 -43.14
C ARG A 179 -4.59 -27.41 -44.05
N LYS A 180 -4.07 -27.08 -45.23
CA LYS A 180 -4.79 -26.24 -46.20
C LYS A 180 -5.99 -26.98 -46.79
N GLY A 181 -7.01 -26.22 -47.20
CA GLY A 181 -8.20 -26.74 -47.89
C GLY A 181 -9.10 -27.63 -47.05
N CYS A 182 -8.98 -27.58 -45.71
CA CYS A 182 -9.78 -28.41 -44.82
C CYS A 182 -10.91 -27.61 -44.14
N ASP A 183 -11.96 -28.31 -43.71
CA ASP A 183 -13.04 -27.73 -42.89
C ASP A 183 -12.44 -26.83 -41.79
N ASP A 184 -12.83 -25.56 -41.80
CA ASP A 184 -12.67 -24.55 -40.75
C ASP A 184 -14.09 -24.02 -40.47
N TYR A 185 -14.55 -24.10 -39.21
CA TYR A 185 -15.96 -23.84 -38.87
C TYR A 185 -16.22 -22.43 -38.31
N ASP A 186 -15.19 -21.73 -37.84
CA ASP A 186 -15.31 -20.39 -37.24
C ASP A 186 -14.39 -19.34 -37.88
N GLN A 187 -13.50 -19.76 -38.77
CA GLN A 187 -12.69 -18.97 -39.71
C GLN A 187 -11.47 -18.27 -39.09
N ASP A 188 -10.82 -18.92 -38.13
CA ASP A 188 -9.53 -18.49 -37.58
C ASP A 188 -8.31 -18.92 -38.43
N GLY A 189 -8.46 -19.97 -39.25
CA GLY A 189 -7.45 -20.49 -40.16
C GLY A 189 -6.88 -21.87 -39.82
N TRP A 190 -7.18 -22.45 -38.65
CA TRP A 190 -6.80 -23.82 -38.31
C TRP A 190 -7.85 -24.84 -38.79
N SER A 191 -7.39 -26.03 -39.18
CA SER A 191 -8.30 -27.12 -39.58
C SER A 191 -8.94 -27.77 -38.36
N ASN A 192 -10.27 -27.99 -38.41
CA ASN A 192 -11.05 -28.59 -37.33
C ASN A 192 -10.42 -29.90 -36.82
N ASN A 193 -10.29 -30.05 -35.49
CA ASN A 193 -9.86 -31.30 -34.88
C ASN A 193 -10.85 -32.43 -35.16
N LYS A 194 -10.34 -33.56 -35.67
CA LYS A 194 -11.15 -34.70 -36.10
C LYS A 194 -10.50 -36.00 -35.65
N PHE A 195 -11.28 -37.08 -35.56
CA PHE A 195 -10.76 -38.40 -35.17
C PHE A 195 -9.62 -38.95 -36.08
N ASN A 196 -9.50 -38.44 -37.32
CA ASN A 196 -8.42 -38.74 -38.26
C ASN A 196 -7.24 -37.75 -38.22
N TYR A 197 -7.35 -36.62 -37.51
CA TYR A 197 -6.30 -35.62 -37.31
C TYR A 197 -6.54 -34.89 -35.97
N LEU A 198 -5.82 -35.33 -34.93
CA LEU A 198 -6.02 -34.85 -33.55
C LEU A 198 -5.20 -33.59 -33.21
N ASP A 199 -4.39 -33.09 -34.15
CA ASP A 199 -3.48 -31.95 -33.94
C ASP A 199 -4.03 -30.65 -34.55
N GLY A 200 -5.33 -30.62 -34.86
CA GLY A 200 -6.06 -29.44 -35.36
C GLY A 200 -6.84 -28.71 -34.27
N ASP A 201 -7.60 -27.68 -34.66
CA ASP A 201 -8.33 -26.79 -33.75
C ASP A 201 -9.33 -27.53 -32.85
N VAL A 202 -9.09 -27.42 -31.54
CA VAL A 202 -9.85 -28.06 -30.46
C VAL A 202 -11.21 -27.36 -30.19
N PHE A 203 -11.34 -26.08 -30.55
CA PHE A 203 -12.40 -25.20 -30.10
C PHE A 203 -13.53 -24.96 -31.12
N ILE A 204 -13.31 -25.16 -32.43
CA ILE A 204 -14.24 -25.39 -33.57
C ILE A 204 -15.47 -24.48 -33.79
N PHE A 205 -15.80 -23.60 -32.85
CA PHE A 205 -16.91 -22.66 -32.86
C PHE A 205 -16.54 -21.33 -32.17
N ASN A 206 -15.24 -21.11 -31.90
CA ASN A 206 -14.70 -19.97 -31.18
C ASN A 206 -13.34 -19.55 -31.75
N TRP A 207 -13.36 -18.83 -32.87
CA TRP A 207 -12.23 -18.29 -33.67
C TRP A 207 -11.13 -17.50 -32.91
N LYS A 208 -11.24 -17.38 -31.60
CA LYS A 208 -10.23 -16.79 -30.71
C LYS A 208 -9.35 -17.82 -30.02
N LEU A 209 -9.73 -19.10 -30.04
CA LEU A 209 -9.05 -20.23 -29.41
C LEU A 209 -8.82 -21.32 -30.47
N ALA A 210 -7.70 -22.04 -30.40
CA ALA A 210 -7.34 -23.06 -31.39
C ALA A 210 -6.66 -24.28 -30.77
N LEU A 211 -5.55 -24.06 -30.05
CA LEU A 211 -4.80 -25.12 -29.39
C LEU A 211 -5.12 -25.15 -27.89
N ASP A 212 -5.14 -26.37 -27.35
CA ASP A 212 -5.13 -26.70 -25.92
C ASP A 212 -3.96 -27.69 -25.77
N SER A 213 -2.78 -27.18 -25.38
CA SER A 213 -1.52 -27.94 -25.43
C SER A 213 -1.37 -28.99 -24.32
N ASP A 214 -2.17 -28.91 -23.25
CA ASP A 214 -2.02 -29.78 -22.08
C ASP A 214 -3.29 -30.53 -21.64
N GLY A 215 -4.46 -30.12 -22.13
CA GLY A 215 -5.72 -30.84 -22.09
C GLY A 215 -6.71 -30.38 -21.01
N ASP A 216 -6.55 -29.19 -20.44
CA ASP A 216 -7.38 -28.68 -19.34
C ASP A 216 -8.67 -27.95 -19.78
N GLY A 217 -8.74 -27.55 -21.06
CA GLY A 217 -9.88 -26.88 -21.67
C GLY A 217 -9.79 -25.36 -21.81
N TYR A 218 -8.67 -24.74 -21.42
CA TYR A 218 -8.30 -23.36 -21.78
C TYR A 218 -7.45 -23.37 -23.06
N GLY A 219 -7.31 -22.22 -23.73
CA GLY A 219 -6.66 -22.15 -25.05
C GLY A 219 -5.35 -21.36 -25.07
N ASP A 220 -4.28 -21.95 -25.62
CA ASP A 220 -2.89 -21.44 -25.65
C ASP A 220 -2.72 -19.98 -26.10
N ASN A 221 -3.66 -19.46 -26.88
CA ASN A 221 -3.56 -18.19 -27.60
C ASN A 221 -4.17 -17.01 -26.83
N SER A 222 -3.34 -16.36 -26.00
CA SER A 222 -3.58 -15.06 -25.35
C SER A 222 -3.79 -13.88 -26.33
N SER A 223 -4.78 -13.97 -27.22
CA SER A 223 -5.21 -12.90 -28.13
C SER A 223 -6.12 -11.87 -27.43
N GLU A 224 -6.20 -10.64 -27.94
CA GLU A 224 -6.95 -9.56 -27.27
C GLU A 224 -8.46 -9.88 -27.19
N GLY A 225 -8.92 -10.10 -25.96
CA GLY A 225 -10.28 -10.52 -25.65
C GLY A 225 -10.61 -11.97 -26.05
N ALA A 226 -9.63 -12.87 -26.07
CA ALA A 226 -9.89 -14.31 -25.97
C ALA A 226 -10.80 -14.62 -24.77
N THR A 227 -11.67 -15.63 -24.87
CA THR A 227 -12.73 -15.88 -23.86
C THR A 227 -12.26 -16.69 -22.67
N THR A 228 -11.31 -17.59 -22.88
CA THR A 228 -10.66 -18.46 -21.89
C THR A 228 -9.22 -18.73 -22.34
N PRO A 229 -8.37 -17.67 -22.44
CA PRO A 229 -6.96 -17.86 -22.77
C PRO A 229 -6.27 -18.57 -21.61
N ASP A 230 -5.38 -19.50 -21.95
CA ASP A 230 -4.46 -20.10 -21.02
C ASP A 230 -3.22 -19.20 -20.84
N LYS A 231 -2.70 -19.19 -19.61
CA LYS A 231 -1.49 -18.50 -19.16
C LYS A 231 -0.34 -19.46 -18.87
N PHE A 232 -0.62 -20.76 -18.71
CA PHE A 232 0.37 -21.79 -18.42
C PHE A 232 0.28 -23.01 -19.39
N PRO A 233 0.49 -22.87 -20.74
CA PRO A 233 0.18 -23.89 -21.78
C PRO A 233 0.97 -25.21 -21.81
N THR A 234 1.37 -25.70 -20.64
CA THR A 234 2.11 -26.94 -20.39
C THR A 234 1.89 -27.50 -18.95
N ILE A 235 1.01 -26.89 -18.15
CA ILE A 235 0.80 -27.15 -16.72
C ILE A 235 -0.71 -27.33 -16.43
N PRO A 236 -1.31 -28.53 -16.65
CA PRO A 236 -2.77 -28.73 -16.60
C PRO A 236 -3.45 -28.49 -15.25
N ALA A 237 -2.72 -28.05 -14.22
CA ALA A 237 -3.27 -27.67 -12.92
C ALA A 237 -3.71 -26.21 -12.86
N ALA A 238 -3.23 -25.34 -13.78
CA ALA A 238 -3.33 -23.89 -13.69
C ALA A 238 -3.55 -23.29 -15.07
N ALA A 239 -4.46 -22.32 -15.22
CA ALA A 239 -4.73 -21.68 -16.51
C ALA A 239 -5.01 -20.17 -16.43
N VAL A 240 -5.60 -19.71 -15.31
CA VAL A 240 -6.00 -18.31 -15.12
C VAL A 240 -4.95 -17.58 -14.28
N ASP A 241 -4.35 -16.58 -14.91
CA ASP A 241 -3.55 -15.50 -14.32
C ASP A 241 -4.07 -14.19 -14.95
N THR A 242 -4.49 -13.25 -14.10
CA THR A 242 -5.33 -12.11 -14.49
C THR A 242 -4.52 -10.85 -14.76
N ASP A 243 -3.48 -10.60 -13.97
CA ASP A 243 -2.61 -9.41 -14.03
C ASP A 243 -1.24 -9.70 -14.66
N ASN A 244 -0.90 -10.97 -14.88
CA ASN A 244 0.21 -11.52 -15.68
C ASN A 244 1.57 -11.55 -14.96
N ASP A 245 1.58 -11.82 -13.65
CA ASP A 245 2.82 -11.97 -12.86
C ASP A 245 3.42 -13.40 -12.88
N GLY A 246 2.63 -14.41 -13.22
CA GLY A 246 3.03 -15.82 -13.26
C GLY A 246 2.56 -16.68 -12.09
N TYR A 247 1.73 -16.16 -11.17
CA TYR A 247 1.03 -16.95 -10.16
C TYR A 247 -0.44 -17.19 -10.57
N PRO A 248 -0.93 -18.45 -10.58
CA PRO A 248 -2.31 -18.74 -10.94
C PRO A 248 -3.32 -18.30 -9.87
N ASN A 249 -4.38 -17.61 -10.30
CA ASN A 249 -5.48 -17.17 -9.44
C ASN A 249 -6.24 -18.35 -8.81
N ASN A 250 -6.29 -19.51 -9.47
CA ASN A 250 -6.87 -20.74 -8.94
C ASN A 250 -6.35 -22.00 -9.65
N TRP A 251 -6.62 -23.16 -9.02
CA TRP A 251 -6.40 -24.47 -9.64
C TRP A 251 -7.57 -24.89 -10.53
N THR A 252 -7.24 -25.58 -11.62
CA THR A 252 -8.19 -26.13 -12.61
C THR A 252 -8.83 -27.43 -12.13
N SER A 253 -9.79 -27.95 -12.89
CA SER A 253 -10.47 -29.21 -12.54
C SER A 253 -9.62 -30.49 -12.70
N LEU A 254 -8.38 -30.38 -13.23
CA LEU A 254 -7.46 -31.51 -13.41
C LEU A 254 -6.36 -31.58 -12.34
N GLU A 255 -6.33 -30.63 -11.39
CA GLU A 255 -5.43 -30.61 -10.24
C GLU A 255 -5.43 -31.96 -9.47
N ASN A 256 -4.24 -32.44 -9.09
CA ASN A 256 -4.07 -33.67 -8.33
C ASN A 256 -2.78 -33.71 -7.47
N GLY A 257 -2.20 -32.56 -7.17
CA GLY A 257 -0.93 -32.36 -6.48
C GLY A 257 0.33 -32.70 -7.28
N THR A 258 0.25 -33.59 -8.29
CA THR A 258 1.44 -34.02 -9.05
C THR A 258 1.66 -33.25 -10.36
N ASN A 259 0.66 -32.48 -10.81
CA ASN A 259 0.70 -31.65 -12.01
C ASN A 259 0.88 -30.14 -11.74
N GLN A 260 0.97 -29.71 -10.48
CA GLN A 260 1.15 -28.28 -10.09
C GLN A 260 2.46 -27.64 -10.59
N ALA A 261 3.42 -28.44 -11.10
CA ALA A 261 4.76 -28.05 -11.56
C ALA A 261 5.67 -27.30 -10.56
N GLY A 262 5.17 -26.97 -9.36
CA GLY A 262 5.85 -26.10 -8.38
C GLY A 262 5.31 -24.66 -8.35
N LEU A 263 4.17 -24.39 -9.00
CA LEU A 263 3.40 -23.15 -8.82
C LEU A 263 2.78 -23.10 -7.41
N ASN A 264 2.50 -21.89 -6.93
CA ASN A 264 1.64 -21.61 -5.77
C ASN A 264 0.42 -20.82 -6.26
N ILE A 265 -0.67 -20.83 -5.49
CA ILE A 265 -1.82 -19.95 -5.77
C ILE A 265 -1.49 -18.51 -5.39
N ASP A 266 -1.91 -17.61 -6.25
CA ASP A 266 -1.88 -16.16 -6.06
C ASP A 266 -2.86 -15.69 -4.95
N ASN A 267 -2.35 -14.87 -4.05
CA ASN A 267 -3.06 -14.26 -2.93
C ASN A 267 -3.60 -12.86 -3.24
N CYS A 268 -3.11 -12.19 -4.29
CA CYS A 268 -3.56 -10.88 -4.76
C CYS A 268 -4.11 -10.85 -6.22
N PRO A 269 -5.17 -11.62 -6.58
CA PRO A 269 -5.79 -11.81 -7.92
C PRO A 269 -5.98 -10.71 -8.97
N ASN A 270 -5.61 -9.46 -8.72
CA ASN A 270 -5.70 -8.35 -9.66
C ASN A 270 -4.54 -7.33 -9.50
N ILE A 271 -3.48 -7.67 -8.76
CA ILE A 271 -2.36 -6.78 -8.38
C ILE A 271 -1.04 -7.54 -8.55
N ALA A 272 -0.59 -7.65 -9.80
CA ALA A 272 0.65 -8.35 -10.19
C ALA A 272 1.83 -8.04 -9.26
N GLY A 273 2.45 -9.10 -8.72
CA GLY A 273 3.48 -9.00 -7.71
C GLY A 273 4.54 -10.09 -7.76
N ASN A 274 5.35 -10.19 -6.71
CA ASN A 274 6.37 -11.24 -6.56
C ASN A 274 6.64 -11.68 -5.13
N SER A 275 5.79 -11.28 -4.17
CA SER A 275 5.88 -11.72 -2.77
C SER A 275 5.93 -13.24 -2.66
N THR A 276 6.48 -13.72 -1.55
CA THR A 276 6.49 -15.14 -1.20
C THR A 276 5.99 -15.44 0.20
N THR A 277 5.93 -14.43 1.07
CA THR A 277 5.52 -14.54 2.47
C THR A 277 4.78 -13.30 2.96
N THR A 278 3.98 -13.48 4.02
CA THR A 278 3.36 -12.42 4.81
C THR A 278 3.35 -12.81 6.30
N ILE A 279 2.96 -11.89 7.19
CA ILE A 279 2.65 -12.19 8.59
C ILE A 279 1.13 -12.37 8.77
N ASN A 280 0.71 -13.40 9.50
CA ASN A 280 -0.70 -13.54 9.92
C ASN A 280 -1.01 -12.76 11.20
N ALA A 281 -2.29 -12.70 11.59
CA ALA A 281 -2.73 -12.03 12.82
C ALA A 281 -2.07 -12.59 14.11
N GLU A 282 -1.51 -13.80 14.07
CA GLU A 282 -0.77 -14.43 15.15
C GLU A 282 0.77 -14.21 15.09
N GLY A 283 1.27 -13.27 14.27
CA GLY A 283 2.69 -12.89 14.18
C GLY A 283 3.61 -13.89 13.46
N ALA A 284 3.05 -14.96 12.89
CA ALA A 284 3.79 -16.02 12.22
C ALA A 284 3.94 -15.77 10.72
N VAL A 285 5.15 -15.99 10.20
CA VAL A 285 5.44 -15.91 8.77
C VAL A 285 4.81 -17.10 8.03
N ILE A 286 3.91 -16.80 7.09
CA ILE A 286 3.21 -17.79 6.24
C ILE A 286 3.50 -17.51 4.76
N GLY A 287 3.31 -18.51 3.89
CA GLY A 287 3.49 -18.35 2.45
C GLY A 287 2.34 -17.53 1.83
N TYR A 288 2.70 -16.50 1.05
CA TYR A 288 1.76 -15.52 0.50
C TYR A 288 2.33 -14.98 -0.82
N TYR A 289 1.71 -15.35 -1.94
CA TYR A 289 2.31 -15.26 -3.28
C TYR A 289 1.56 -14.31 -4.20
N GLY A 290 2.24 -13.69 -5.16
CA GLY A 290 1.62 -12.81 -6.17
C GLY A 290 1.22 -11.43 -5.68
N CYS A 291 1.52 -11.08 -4.42
CA CYS A 291 1.30 -9.73 -3.92
C CYS A 291 2.49 -8.82 -4.19
N ILE A 292 2.25 -7.51 -4.18
CA ILE A 292 3.27 -6.49 -4.42
C ILE A 292 4.39 -6.57 -3.37
N ASP A 293 5.62 -6.53 -3.87
CA ASP A 293 6.89 -6.73 -3.18
C ASP A 293 7.87 -5.80 -3.90
N THR A 294 8.00 -4.58 -3.40
CA THR A 294 8.52 -3.43 -4.17
C THR A 294 10.04 -3.43 -4.32
N ASP A 295 10.79 -4.07 -3.42
CA ASP A 295 12.26 -4.19 -3.51
C ASP A 295 12.78 -5.61 -3.83
N GLY A 296 11.96 -6.64 -3.64
CA GLY A 296 12.16 -7.98 -4.17
C GLY A 296 12.81 -8.97 -3.20
N ASP A 297 12.63 -8.82 -1.89
CA ASP A 297 13.18 -9.77 -0.91
C ASP A 297 12.26 -10.97 -0.60
N GLY A 298 10.97 -10.85 -0.90
CA GLY A 298 9.98 -11.91 -0.78
C GLY A 298 8.92 -11.71 0.31
N ARG A 299 8.90 -10.59 1.04
CA ARG A 299 7.72 -10.14 1.81
C ARG A 299 6.74 -9.36 0.92
N ASP A 300 5.51 -9.11 1.37
CA ASP A 300 4.55 -8.20 0.73
C ASP A 300 4.54 -6.80 1.39
N ASP A 301 4.42 -5.73 0.59
CA ASP A 301 4.48 -4.32 1.01
C ASP A 301 3.52 -3.93 2.17
N PHE A 302 2.52 -4.75 2.48
CA PHE A 302 1.55 -4.51 3.56
C PHE A 302 1.95 -5.13 4.91
N SER A 303 2.74 -6.21 4.91
CA SER A 303 3.27 -6.82 6.15
C SER A 303 4.75 -6.51 6.39
N ASP A 304 5.40 -5.85 5.43
CA ASP A 304 6.76 -5.34 5.54
C ASP A 304 6.79 -3.96 6.20
N VAL A 305 7.69 -3.79 7.16
CA VAL A 305 7.96 -2.51 7.82
C VAL A 305 8.92 -1.65 6.98
N PHE A 306 9.74 -2.27 6.12
CA PHE A 306 10.72 -1.59 5.28
C PHE A 306 10.57 -1.86 3.75
N PRO A 307 9.41 -1.57 3.09
CA PRO A 307 9.14 -1.91 1.67
C PRO A 307 10.00 -1.22 0.58
N GLN A 308 11.20 -0.76 0.92
CA GLN A 308 12.20 -0.12 0.05
C GLN A 308 13.65 -0.56 0.39
N ASP A 309 13.88 -1.39 1.42
CA ASP A 309 15.19 -1.95 1.76
C ASP A 309 15.14 -3.50 1.79
N PRO A 310 15.58 -4.19 0.72
CA PRO A 310 15.47 -5.66 0.52
C PRO A 310 16.47 -6.44 1.38
N THR A 311 16.73 -5.95 2.58
CA THR A 311 17.61 -6.53 3.59
C THR A 311 17.00 -6.46 4.99
N GLN A 312 15.86 -5.78 5.17
CA GLN A 312 15.11 -5.65 6.42
C GLN A 312 13.62 -5.94 6.14
N VAL A 313 12.97 -6.70 7.03
CA VAL A 313 11.59 -7.21 6.82
C VAL A 313 10.68 -7.09 8.05
N ALA A 314 11.23 -6.61 9.16
CA ALA A 314 10.66 -6.64 10.48
C ALA A 314 11.39 -5.65 11.38
N ASP A 315 10.61 -5.08 12.28
CA ASP A 315 10.94 -4.12 13.32
C ASP A 315 10.11 -4.60 14.52
N THR A 316 10.75 -5.26 15.48
CA THR A 316 10.04 -6.02 16.53
C THR A 316 9.58 -5.14 17.70
N ASP A 317 10.18 -3.97 17.92
CA ASP A 317 9.80 -3.01 18.97
C ASP A 317 9.19 -1.69 18.45
N GLY A 318 9.38 -1.35 17.16
CA GLY A 318 8.78 -0.21 16.48
C GLY A 318 9.65 1.05 16.41
N ASP A 319 10.95 0.98 16.68
CA ASP A 319 11.83 2.16 16.71
C ASP A 319 12.30 2.66 15.32
N GLY A 320 12.11 1.86 14.27
CA GLY A 320 12.45 2.19 12.89
C GLY A 320 13.82 1.73 12.41
N TRP A 321 14.54 0.90 13.16
CA TRP A 321 15.67 0.10 12.67
C TRP A 321 15.26 -1.37 12.51
N GLY A 322 15.97 -2.14 11.68
CA GLY A 322 15.51 -3.46 11.26
C GLY A 322 16.22 -4.64 11.93
N ASP A 323 15.43 -5.63 12.34
CA ASP A 323 15.82 -6.83 13.12
C ASP A 323 16.98 -7.65 12.54
N ASN A 324 17.27 -7.56 11.23
CA ASN A 324 18.23 -8.45 10.58
C ASN A 324 19.68 -7.94 10.78
N PRO A 325 20.53 -8.61 11.57
CA PRO A 325 21.90 -8.14 11.87
C PRO A 325 22.88 -8.24 10.67
N LEU A 326 22.39 -8.62 9.49
CA LEU A 326 23.12 -8.61 8.22
C LEU A 326 22.56 -7.60 7.19
N GLY A 327 21.53 -6.83 7.57
CA GLY A 327 20.90 -5.82 6.73
C GLY A 327 21.68 -4.51 6.62
N ASN A 328 21.09 -3.54 5.92
CA ASN A 328 21.46 -2.14 6.02
C ASN A 328 20.94 -1.58 7.35
N ASP A 329 21.69 -0.62 7.92
CA ASP A 329 21.43 0.06 9.18
C ASP A 329 20.67 -0.80 10.22
N PRO A 330 21.23 -1.98 10.58
CA PRO A 330 20.52 -2.97 11.37
C PRO A 330 20.51 -2.58 12.84
N ASP A 331 19.45 -2.99 13.52
CA ASP A 331 19.39 -2.86 14.96
C ASP A 331 20.36 -3.84 15.66
N ILE A 332 20.81 -3.42 16.84
CA ILE A 332 21.68 -4.13 17.76
C ILE A 332 20.91 -4.61 19.01
N CYS A 333 19.68 -4.12 19.27
CA CYS A 333 18.84 -4.49 20.42
C CYS A 333 17.36 -4.86 20.08
N PRO A 334 17.03 -5.85 19.19
CA PRO A 334 15.72 -5.95 18.51
C PRO A 334 14.50 -6.37 19.35
N ASP A 335 14.58 -6.27 20.67
CA ASP A 335 13.49 -6.50 21.61
C ASP A 335 13.24 -5.25 22.51
N ASP A 336 14.01 -4.16 22.36
CA ASP A 336 14.15 -3.03 23.30
C ASP A 336 14.27 -1.65 22.58
N PHE A 337 13.13 -1.01 22.28
CA PHE A 337 13.01 0.27 21.53
C PHE A 337 14.12 1.31 21.83
N GLY A 338 14.77 1.83 20.78
CA GLY A 338 15.97 2.65 20.93
C GLY A 338 16.12 3.84 19.99
N TYR A 339 17.39 4.21 19.77
CA TYR A 339 17.78 5.44 19.07
C TYR A 339 19.12 5.30 18.33
N ILE A 340 19.38 6.22 17.39
CA ILE A 340 20.61 6.28 16.57
C ILE A 340 21.93 6.46 17.37
N ASN A 341 21.85 6.80 18.65
CA ASN A 341 23.00 6.93 19.56
C ASN A 341 22.86 6.02 20.80
N GLY A 342 22.08 4.94 20.69
CA GLY A 342 21.91 3.94 21.73
C GLY A 342 23.20 3.29 22.20
N THR A 343 23.12 2.48 23.25
CA THR A 343 24.23 1.66 23.74
C THR A 343 23.69 0.36 24.33
N ASP A 344 24.22 -0.77 23.88
CA ASP A 344 23.78 -2.10 24.31
C ASP A 344 24.06 -2.35 25.82
N PRO A 345 23.45 -3.38 26.43
CA PRO A 345 23.69 -3.73 27.84
C PRO A 345 25.15 -4.12 28.17
N ASP A 346 26.00 -4.39 27.18
CA ASP A 346 27.44 -4.65 27.34
C ASP A 346 28.30 -3.35 27.24
N GLY A 347 27.68 -2.20 26.95
CA GLY A 347 28.32 -0.89 26.88
C GLY A 347 28.90 -0.52 25.51
N VAL A 348 28.43 -1.14 24.42
CA VAL A 348 28.82 -0.84 23.04
C VAL A 348 27.80 0.11 22.40
N PRO A 349 28.21 1.30 21.91
CA PRO A 349 27.30 2.19 21.20
C PRO A 349 26.71 1.52 19.96
N GLY A 350 25.39 1.46 19.91
CA GLY A 350 24.61 0.74 18.91
C GLY A 350 23.48 1.62 18.35
N VAL A 351 23.15 1.41 17.09
CA VAL A 351 21.94 1.96 16.47
C VAL A 351 20.78 1.04 16.87
N GLY A 352 19.64 1.65 17.21
CA GLY A 352 18.41 0.99 17.66
C GLY A 352 18.42 0.46 19.10
N CYS A 353 19.52 0.62 19.83
CA CYS A 353 19.53 0.34 21.27
C CYS A 353 18.95 1.49 22.11
N PRO A 354 18.44 1.21 23.33
CA PRO A 354 18.12 2.23 24.31
C PRO A 354 19.35 3.08 24.68
N ILE A 355 19.14 4.26 25.24
CA ILE A 355 20.21 5.11 25.80
C ILE A 355 20.32 4.81 27.31
N PRO A 356 21.43 4.19 27.80
CA PRO A 356 21.54 3.81 29.21
C PRO A 356 21.73 5.03 30.11
N GLY A 357 20.63 5.54 30.67
CA GLY A 357 20.64 6.66 31.62
C GLY A 357 19.86 7.90 31.20
N GLU A 358 18.84 7.78 30.33
CA GLU A 358 17.80 8.79 30.16
C GLU A 358 16.39 8.19 30.40
N GLU A 359 16.17 7.63 31.59
CA GLU A 359 15.12 8.25 32.42
C GLU A 359 15.65 9.66 32.70
N PRO A 360 14.91 10.76 32.43
CA PRO A 360 15.36 12.05 32.93
C PRO A 360 15.52 11.94 34.45
N ASP A 361 16.56 12.56 35.02
CA ASP A 361 16.51 12.95 36.42
C ASP A 361 15.37 13.99 36.50
N ASP A 362 14.14 13.54 36.76
CA ASP A 362 12.96 14.35 37.09
C ASP A 362 12.81 14.22 38.61
N LEU A 363 13.35 15.21 39.34
CA LEU A 363 13.59 15.09 40.77
C LEU A 363 12.30 15.14 41.62
N ASP A 364 11.19 15.59 41.05
CA ASP A 364 9.92 15.80 41.77
C ASP A 364 8.65 15.25 41.07
N GLU A 365 8.82 14.58 39.93
CA GLU A 365 7.80 13.84 39.18
C GLU A 365 6.70 14.76 38.59
N ASP A 366 7.10 15.91 38.02
CA ASP A 366 6.19 16.87 37.36
C ASP A 366 6.07 16.72 35.83
N GLY A 367 7.00 16.01 35.19
CA GLY A 367 7.02 15.77 33.75
C GLY A 367 8.02 16.64 32.96
N VAL A 368 8.80 17.50 33.64
CA VAL A 368 9.92 18.25 33.05
C VAL A 368 11.22 17.90 33.78
N GLY A 369 12.13 17.19 33.12
CA GLY A 369 13.41 16.77 33.73
C GLY A 369 14.37 17.93 34.09
N ASP A 370 15.22 17.71 35.10
CA ASP A 370 16.18 18.65 35.72
C ASP A 370 17.02 19.49 34.74
N ASP A 371 17.27 18.99 33.53
CA ASP A 371 18.06 19.66 32.49
C ASP A 371 17.30 20.83 31.79
N LEU A 372 15.97 20.87 31.95
CA LEU A 372 15.05 21.86 31.38
C LEU A 372 14.14 22.54 32.43
N ASP A 373 14.04 21.97 33.63
CA ASP A 373 13.27 22.50 34.75
C ASP A 373 14.03 23.59 35.54
N ASP A 374 13.44 24.78 35.64
CA ASP A 374 13.95 25.93 36.41
C ASP A 374 13.45 25.91 37.89
N CYS A 375 12.65 24.90 38.28
CA CYS A 375 11.73 24.94 39.42
C CYS A 375 11.78 23.77 40.43
N ASN A 376 12.59 22.72 40.18
CA ASN A 376 13.14 21.58 40.96
C ASN A 376 12.59 21.19 42.37
N ASN A 377 11.36 21.55 42.71
CA ASN A 377 10.60 21.05 43.86
C ASN A 377 9.08 21.19 43.64
N THR A 378 8.60 21.07 42.40
CA THR A 378 7.16 21.04 42.08
C THR A 378 6.47 19.94 42.86
N GLN A 379 5.14 20.05 43.06
CA GLN A 379 4.39 18.99 43.70
C GLN A 379 3.72 18.11 42.64
N ALA A 380 4.15 16.84 42.54
CA ALA A 380 3.60 15.82 41.65
C ALA A 380 2.07 15.91 41.49
N GLY A 381 1.62 15.96 40.23
CA GLY A 381 0.21 16.14 39.86
C GLY A 381 -0.27 17.60 39.73
N GLN A 382 0.61 18.60 39.87
CA GLN A 382 0.34 19.96 39.42
C GLN A 382 0.58 20.11 37.91
N SER A 383 -0.14 21.03 37.26
CA SER A 383 0.13 21.40 35.86
C SER A 383 1.26 22.43 35.78
N VAL A 384 2.29 22.14 34.98
CA VAL A 384 3.49 22.96 34.83
C VAL A 384 3.60 23.62 33.45
N ASN A 385 4.46 24.63 33.36
CA ASN A 385 4.78 25.31 32.11
C ASN A 385 5.99 24.67 31.37
N GLU A 386 6.45 25.30 30.28
CA GLU A 386 7.58 24.82 29.46
C GLU A 386 8.95 24.71 30.21
N VAL A 387 9.03 25.07 31.50
CA VAL A 387 10.24 25.01 32.35
C VAL A 387 9.97 24.46 33.77
N GLY A 388 8.99 23.56 33.92
CA GLY A 388 8.68 22.86 35.20
C GLY A 388 7.97 23.70 36.27
N CYS A 389 7.84 25.01 36.08
CA CYS A 389 7.17 25.84 37.08
C CYS A 389 5.63 25.72 37.03
N SER A 390 5.02 25.32 38.14
CA SER A 390 3.56 25.47 38.34
C SER A 390 3.18 26.90 38.77
N GLU A 391 1.90 27.26 38.63
CA GLU A 391 1.37 28.56 39.07
C GLU A 391 1.50 28.81 40.59
N TYR A 392 1.82 27.79 41.39
CA TYR A 392 2.15 27.95 42.82
C TYR A 392 3.62 28.39 43.07
N GLN A 393 4.51 28.25 42.08
CA GLN A 393 5.91 28.71 42.12
C GLN A 393 6.13 30.05 41.39
N LEU A 394 5.27 30.41 40.44
CA LEU A 394 5.34 31.66 39.68
C LEU A 394 4.80 32.87 40.46
N ASP A 395 5.39 34.05 40.25
CA ASP A 395 5.02 35.36 40.82
C ASP A 395 5.31 36.42 39.74
N ASP A 396 4.32 36.66 38.87
CA ASP A 396 4.49 37.41 37.61
C ASP A 396 4.74 38.92 37.81
N ASP A 397 4.19 39.53 38.88
CA ASP A 397 4.34 40.96 39.16
C ASP A 397 5.34 41.32 40.28
N LEU A 398 5.83 40.31 41.00
CA LEU A 398 6.87 40.37 42.03
C LEU A 398 6.44 41.14 43.29
N ASP A 399 5.20 40.90 43.75
CA ASP A 399 4.70 41.37 45.04
C ASP A 399 4.95 40.39 46.21
N GLY A 400 5.12 39.09 45.92
CA GLY A 400 5.42 38.04 46.89
C GLY A 400 4.27 37.08 47.22
N VAL A 401 3.16 37.12 46.49
CA VAL A 401 2.14 36.05 46.41
C VAL A 401 2.27 35.35 45.05
N SER A 402 2.05 34.03 44.97
CA SER A 402 2.17 33.29 43.72
C SER A 402 0.90 33.36 42.86
N ASN A 403 1.05 33.20 41.55
CA ASN A 403 -0.02 33.35 40.55
C ASN A 403 -1.30 32.55 40.89
N ALA A 404 -1.18 31.38 41.52
CA ALA A 404 -2.31 30.54 41.93
C ALA A 404 -3.08 31.03 43.18
N ASP A 405 -2.42 31.80 44.07
CA ASP A 405 -3.02 32.39 45.28
C ASP A 405 -3.33 33.90 45.11
N ASP A 406 -2.76 34.54 44.09
CA ASP A 406 -2.95 35.96 43.75
C ASP A 406 -4.23 36.20 42.91
N LYS A 407 -5.00 37.23 43.30
CA LYS A 407 -6.23 37.67 42.60
C LYS A 407 -6.01 38.97 41.80
N CYS A 408 -4.79 39.46 41.76
CA CYS A 408 -4.50 40.88 41.56
C CYS A 408 -3.33 41.19 40.61
N ALA A 409 -2.77 40.17 39.94
CA ALA A 409 -1.70 39.96 38.94
C ALA A 409 -1.12 41.12 38.09
N ASN A 410 -1.25 42.36 38.54
CA ASN A 410 -0.68 43.60 38.03
C ASN A 410 -0.44 44.56 39.23
N THR A 411 -0.26 44.02 40.44
CA THR A 411 0.04 44.76 41.65
C THR A 411 1.32 45.59 41.47
N PRO A 412 1.34 46.88 41.87
CA PRO A 412 2.54 47.69 41.73
C PRO A 412 3.68 47.20 42.66
N ALA A 413 4.65 46.47 42.11
CA ALA A 413 5.81 45.93 42.82
C ALA A 413 6.40 46.88 43.88
N ASN A 414 6.65 46.36 45.09
CA ASN A 414 6.98 47.11 46.33
C ASN A 414 5.79 47.88 46.96
N SER A 415 4.54 47.62 46.56
CA SER A 415 3.37 47.98 47.36
C SER A 415 3.26 47.08 48.60
N GLY A 416 2.27 47.35 49.47
CA GLY A 416 1.98 46.50 50.62
C GLY A 416 0.72 45.71 50.35
N VAL A 417 0.89 44.41 50.16
CA VAL A 417 -0.16 43.44 49.82
C VAL A 417 -0.63 42.66 51.04
N ASP A 418 -1.71 41.91 50.89
CA ASP A 418 -2.24 41.00 51.90
C ASP A 418 -2.09 39.53 51.47
N SER A 419 -3.06 38.66 51.76
CA SER A 419 -2.97 37.21 51.51
C SER A 419 -3.28 36.79 50.08
N ASP A 420 -3.84 37.68 49.26
CA ASP A 420 -4.39 37.35 47.93
C ASP A 420 -3.73 38.23 46.85
N GLY A 421 -2.47 38.65 47.07
CA GLY A 421 -1.66 39.60 46.27
C GLY A 421 -2.20 41.04 46.19
N CYS A 422 -3.47 41.26 46.50
CA CYS A 422 -4.08 42.57 46.35
C CYS A 422 -3.47 43.66 47.26
N SER A 423 -3.01 44.75 46.64
CA SER A 423 -2.68 45.95 47.41
C SER A 423 -3.93 46.59 48.01
N SER A 424 -3.75 47.29 49.14
CA SER A 424 -4.79 48.13 49.76
C SER A 424 -5.36 49.26 48.87
N SER A 425 -4.87 49.42 47.64
CA SER A 425 -5.43 50.30 46.61
C SER A 425 -6.16 49.59 45.48
N GLN A 426 -6.06 48.26 45.35
CA GLN A 426 -6.85 47.43 44.43
C GLN A 426 -8.18 47.02 45.08
N ARG A 427 -8.20 46.55 46.34
CA ARG A 427 -9.44 46.23 47.08
C ARG A 427 -10.34 47.44 47.47
N GLU A 428 -10.07 48.63 46.93
CA GLU A 428 -10.97 49.80 47.02
C GLU A 428 -11.42 50.26 45.61
N VAL A 429 -11.16 49.48 44.55
CA VAL A 429 -11.64 49.70 43.19
C VAL A 429 -12.86 48.83 42.93
N ASP A 430 -13.88 49.48 42.39
CA ASP A 430 -15.17 48.96 41.94
C ASP A 430 -15.37 49.64 40.57
N SER A 431 -15.05 48.91 39.50
CA SER A 431 -14.77 49.45 38.17
C SER A 431 -16.02 49.77 37.34
N ASP A 432 -17.14 49.09 37.58
CA ASP A 432 -18.45 49.32 36.94
C ASP A 432 -19.51 49.92 37.89
N GLY A 433 -19.28 49.89 39.20
CA GLY A 433 -20.08 50.55 40.24
C GLY A 433 -21.11 49.64 40.91
N ASP A 434 -20.99 48.32 40.78
CA ASP A 434 -22.04 47.35 41.14
C ASP A 434 -22.15 47.08 42.67
N GLY A 435 -21.03 47.20 43.38
CA GLY A 435 -20.94 47.06 44.84
C GLY A 435 -20.12 45.86 45.33
N ILE A 436 -19.69 44.98 44.44
CA ILE A 436 -18.50 44.13 44.64
C ILE A 436 -17.24 44.95 44.24
N TYR A 437 -16.05 44.50 44.64
CA TYR A 437 -14.78 45.14 44.27
C TYR A 437 -14.04 44.27 43.26
N ASP A 438 -13.25 44.87 42.36
CA ASP A 438 -12.60 44.20 41.23
C ASP A 438 -11.90 42.84 41.57
N PRO A 439 -11.24 42.65 42.74
CA PRO A 439 -10.59 41.38 43.09
C PRO A 439 -11.50 40.30 43.68
N GLU A 440 -12.77 40.63 43.92
CA GLU A 440 -13.81 39.71 44.40
C GLU A 440 -14.95 39.54 43.38
N ASP A 441 -14.85 40.18 42.21
CA ASP A 441 -15.86 40.22 41.15
C ASP A 441 -15.48 39.30 39.97
N LEU A 442 -16.35 38.32 39.68
CA LEU A 442 -16.18 37.37 38.57
C LEU A 442 -16.78 37.90 37.25
N CYS A 443 -17.47 39.05 37.28
CA CYS A 443 -18.22 39.62 36.16
C CYS A 443 -17.96 41.13 35.93
N PRO A 444 -16.70 41.61 35.68
CA PRO A 444 -16.26 43.02 35.82
C PRO A 444 -16.78 44.09 34.83
N ASN A 445 -17.96 43.87 34.26
CA ASN A 445 -18.75 44.80 33.46
C ASN A 445 -20.26 44.61 33.76
N SER A 446 -20.59 44.37 35.03
CA SER A 446 -21.93 44.23 35.61
C SER A 446 -22.76 45.51 35.46
N ASP A 447 -24.10 45.39 35.48
CA ASP A 447 -25.01 46.54 35.45
C ASP A 447 -25.48 46.89 36.87
N SER A 448 -24.88 47.94 37.43
CA SER A 448 -25.14 48.47 38.77
C SER A 448 -26.56 49.01 39.02
N GLU A 449 -27.47 49.02 38.02
CA GLU A 449 -28.92 49.21 38.25
C GLU A 449 -29.71 47.88 38.43
N LEU A 450 -29.09 46.71 38.29
CA LEU A 450 -29.72 45.38 38.39
C LEU A 450 -29.51 44.67 39.74
N THR A 451 -30.00 43.43 39.85
CA THR A 451 -29.76 42.55 40.99
C THR A 451 -28.62 41.59 40.69
N ILE A 452 -27.54 41.77 41.44
CA ILE A 452 -26.27 41.06 41.38
C ILE A 452 -26.24 39.95 42.45
N ASP A 453 -25.51 38.87 42.23
CA ASP A 453 -25.31 37.79 43.20
C ASP A 453 -24.03 38.00 44.07
N ASP A 454 -23.68 37.00 44.89
CA ASP A 454 -22.52 37.11 45.80
C ASP A 454 -21.15 37.07 45.07
N ASN A 455 -21.14 36.91 43.73
CA ASN A 455 -19.94 36.82 42.87
C ASN A 455 -19.76 38.02 41.91
N GLY A 456 -20.61 39.06 42.00
CA GLY A 456 -20.59 40.20 41.06
C GLY A 456 -21.35 39.96 39.75
N CYS A 457 -21.96 38.78 39.58
CA CYS A 457 -22.64 38.44 38.33
C CYS A 457 -24.13 38.82 38.36
N THR A 458 -24.62 39.43 37.27
CA THR A 458 -26.07 39.49 37.01
C THR A 458 -26.55 38.17 36.41
N LEU A 459 -27.83 37.83 36.61
CA LEU A 459 -28.46 36.66 35.98
C LEU A 459 -28.39 36.66 34.45
N SER A 460 -28.11 37.81 33.83
CA SER A 460 -27.90 37.98 32.38
C SER A 460 -26.46 37.72 31.91
N GLN A 461 -25.50 37.52 32.82
CA GLN A 461 -24.11 37.19 32.54
C GLN A 461 -23.75 35.76 32.94
N LYS A 462 -24.52 35.15 33.85
CA LYS A 462 -24.34 33.75 34.25
C LYS A 462 -24.96 32.79 33.23
N ASP A 463 -24.23 31.74 32.91
CA ASP A 463 -24.57 30.63 32.04
C ASP A 463 -24.10 29.37 32.80
N SER A 464 -24.98 28.38 33.02
CA SER A 464 -24.77 27.31 34.02
C SER A 464 -24.28 25.99 33.45
N ASP A 465 -24.63 25.71 32.20
CA ASP A 465 -24.22 24.53 31.43
C ASP A 465 -23.27 24.89 30.28
N ASN A 466 -23.11 26.19 29.97
CA ASN A 466 -22.27 26.75 28.91
C ASN A 466 -22.81 26.50 27.51
N ASP A 467 -24.14 26.44 27.35
CA ASP A 467 -24.80 26.27 26.06
C ASP A 467 -24.74 27.55 25.18
N GLY A 468 -24.41 28.70 25.79
CA GLY A 468 -24.31 30.00 25.15
C GLY A 468 -25.51 30.93 25.42
N VAL A 469 -26.50 30.49 26.19
CA VAL A 469 -27.66 31.26 26.63
C VAL A 469 -27.65 31.43 28.15
N ASN A 470 -27.65 32.68 28.62
CA ASN A 470 -27.63 32.97 30.06
C ASN A 470 -28.87 32.45 30.81
N ASP A 471 -28.68 32.09 32.09
CA ASP A 471 -29.67 31.65 33.11
C ASP A 471 -31.01 32.43 33.12
N LEU A 472 -31.00 33.69 32.68
CA LEU A 472 -32.17 34.57 32.64
C LEU A 472 -33.02 34.42 31.36
N SER A 473 -32.40 33.95 30.28
CA SER A 473 -33.00 33.77 28.95
C SER A 473 -33.21 32.28 28.60
N ASP A 474 -32.38 31.41 29.17
CA ASP A 474 -32.48 29.97 29.12
C ASP A 474 -33.76 29.45 29.82
N ILE A 475 -34.28 28.33 29.30
CA ILE A 475 -35.43 27.57 29.79
C ILE A 475 -35.05 26.11 30.11
N CYS A 476 -33.89 25.64 29.65
CA CYS A 476 -33.37 24.28 29.71
C CYS A 476 -31.94 24.21 30.30
N PRO A 477 -31.72 24.53 31.61
CA PRO A 477 -30.38 24.76 32.20
C PRO A 477 -29.54 23.49 32.47
N ASN A 478 -29.66 22.48 31.60
CA ASN A 478 -28.81 21.29 31.50
C ASN A 478 -28.77 20.83 30.02
N THR A 479 -28.60 21.76 29.07
CA THR A 479 -28.50 21.42 27.64
C THR A 479 -27.18 20.67 27.36
N PRO A 480 -27.17 19.56 26.59
CA PRO A 480 -25.94 18.82 26.32
C PRO A 480 -24.88 19.66 25.60
N THR A 481 -23.63 19.59 26.08
CA THR A 481 -22.48 20.29 25.51
C THR A 481 -22.32 19.98 24.02
N GLY A 482 -22.33 21.00 23.17
CA GLY A 482 -22.21 20.85 21.71
C GLY A 482 -23.54 20.83 20.94
N ALA A 483 -24.68 20.62 21.61
CA ALA A 483 -25.99 20.70 20.96
C ALA A 483 -26.26 22.10 20.38
N THR A 484 -26.95 22.18 19.23
CA THR A 484 -27.30 23.47 18.63
C THR A 484 -28.53 24.07 19.29
N VAL A 485 -28.31 25.11 20.09
CA VAL A 485 -29.34 25.72 20.94
C VAL A 485 -30.20 26.77 20.26
N LEU A 486 -31.47 26.84 20.66
CA LEU A 486 -32.38 27.91 20.29
C LEU A 486 -32.14 29.16 21.15
N ALA A 487 -32.85 30.25 20.87
CA ALA A 487 -32.70 31.52 21.58
C ALA A 487 -33.28 31.52 23.02
N ASP A 488 -33.66 30.33 23.50
CA ASP A 488 -34.20 29.98 24.82
C ASP A 488 -33.46 28.77 25.45
N GLY A 489 -32.20 28.54 25.04
CA GLY A 489 -31.25 27.54 25.58
C GLY A 489 -31.55 26.10 25.14
N CYS A 490 -32.82 25.72 25.16
CA CYS A 490 -33.27 24.40 24.71
C CYS A 490 -32.73 24.04 23.30
N ALA A 491 -32.08 22.88 23.17
CA ALA A 491 -31.64 22.31 21.91
C ALA A 491 -32.79 22.21 20.88
N ASP A 492 -32.50 22.42 19.59
CA ASP A 492 -33.54 22.39 18.56
C ASP A 492 -34.08 20.97 18.33
N GLU A 493 -35.31 20.70 18.80
CA GLU A 493 -36.06 19.45 18.55
C GLU A 493 -36.12 19.07 17.05
N SER A 494 -35.82 19.98 16.12
CA SER A 494 -35.71 19.71 14.68
C SER A 494 -34.63 18.68 14.31
N CYS A 495 -33.57 18.53 15.12
CA CYS A 495 -32.49 17.56 14.85
C CYS A 495 -33.02 16.12 14.75
N GLN A 496 -33.85 15.71 15.73
CA GLN A 496 -34.46 14.38 15.80
C GLN A 496 -35.42 14.05 14.62
N TYR A 497 -35.74 14.98 13.70
CA TYR A 497 -36.76 14.74 12.67
C TYR A 497 -36.48 15.27 11.26
N ALA A 498 -35.61 16.28 11.09
CA ALA A 498 -35.55 17.02 9.82
C ALA A 498 -34.20 17.66 9.45
N VAL A 499 -33.23 17.65 10.36
CA VAL A 499 -31.92 18.29 10.20
C VAL A 499 -30.84 17.35 10.75
N ASP A 500 -29.91 16.99 9.89
CA ASP A 500 -28.57 16.46 10.23
C ASP A 500 -27.82 17.59 10.96
N CYS A 501 -27.51 17.39 12.25
CA CYS A 501 -27.12 18.45 13.19
C CYS A 501 -25.66 18.41 13.65
N ASP A 502 -25.04 17.23 13.65
CA ASP A 502 -23.62 16.99 13.95
C ASP A 502 -22.78 16.87 12.67
N GLY A 503 -23.37 16.43 11.55
CA GLY A 503 -22.80 16.45 10.21
C GLY A 503 -22.40 15.09 9.64
N ASP A 504 -22.83 13.98 10.24
CA ASP A 504 -22.41 12.63 9.84
C ASP A 504 -23.13 12.11 8.56
N GLY A 505 -24.32 12.66 8.26
CA GLY A 505 -25.14 12.36 7.10
C GLY A 505 -26.38 11.48 7.37
N PHE A 506 -26.60 11.03 8.60
CA PHE A 506 -27.84 10.42 9.06
C PHE A 506 -28.82 11.50 9.58
N LEU A 507 -30.11 11.20 9.65
CA LEU A 507 -31.12 12.11 10.21
C LEU A 507 -32.47 11.44 10.49
N GLY A 508 -33.14 11.93 11.54
CA GLY A 508 -34.52 11.60 11.87
C GLY A 508 -34.66 10.39 12.79
N ASN A 509 -35.78 10.30 13.50
CA ASN A 509 -36.08 9.28 14.51
C ASN A 509 -35.61 7.86 14.15
N TYR A 510 -34.62 7.37 14.89
CA TYR A 510 -34.09 6.00 14.82
C TYR A 510 -35.15 4.89 14.80
N SER A 511 -34.92 3.86 13.99
CA SER A 511 -35.76 2.66 13.88
C SER A 511 -34.97 1.51 13.25
N TYR A 512 -34.62 0.52 14.06
CA TYR A 512 -34.04 -0.75 13.60
C TYR A 512 -35.10 -1.77 13.15
N ASP A 513 -34.88 -2.46 12.02
CA ASP A 513 -35.73 -3.55 11.53
C ASP A 513 -35.05 -4.92 11.68
N THR A 514 -35.44 -5.64 12.74
CA THR A 514 -34.96 -6.98 13.08
C THR A 514 -35.36 -8.09 12.09
N GLU A 515 -36.27 -7.85 11.14
CA GLU A 515 -36.56 -8.83 10.08
C GLU A 515 -35.66 -8.67 8.84
N ASN A 516 -34.96 -7.53 8.69
CA ASN A 516 -34.17 -7.19 7.50
C ASN A 516 -32.71 -6.77 7.79
N GLU A 517 -32.30 -6.68 9.06
CA GLU A 517 -30.96 -6.23 9.49
C GLU A 517 -30.61 -4.81 8.99
N THR A 518 -31.62 -3.92 8.94
CA THR A 518 -31.47 -2.53 8.49
C THR A 518 -31.91 -1.53 9.56
N HIS A 519 -30.98 -0.66 9.99
CA HIS A 519 -31.31 0.57 10.71
C HIS A 519 -31.85 1.65 9.75
N SER A 520 -32.51 2.66 10.31
CA SER A 520 -32.95 3.85 9.59
C SER A 520 -33.19 4.99 10.55
N GLY A 521 -32.91 6.22 10.14
CA GLY A 521 -32.78 7.33 11.08
C GLY A 521 -31.45 7.27 11.82
N ASP A 522 -31.38 8.02 12.92
CA ASP A 522 -30.18 8.30 13.70
C ASP A 522 -30.52 8.25 15.21
N ALA A 523 -29.66 7.54 15.96
CA ALA A 523 -29.80 7.27 17.39
C ALA A 523 -29.20 8.37 18.29
N PHE A 524 -28.19 9.12 17.84
CA PHE A 524 -27.44 10.09 18.65
C PHE A 524 -27.29 11.44 17.91
N PRO A 525 -28.38 12.25 17.79
CA PRO A 525 -28.45 13.41 16.86
C PRO A 525 -27.58 14.65 17.19
N PHE A 526 -26.53 14.45 17.97
CA PHE A 526 -25.54 15.45 18.38
C PHE A 526 -24.09 14.89 18.38
N GLU A 527 -23.88 13.60 18.09
CA GLU A 527 -22.59 12.91 18.22
C GLU A 527 -22.12 12.35 16.87
N VAL A 528 -21.33 13.13 16.13
CA VAL A 528 -20.87 12.90 14.73
C VAL A 528 -20.14 11.57 14.46
N THR A 529 -19.97 10.73 15.47
CA THR A 529 -19.28 9.44 15.41
C THR A 529 -20.18 8.23 15.69
N GLN A 530 -21.43 8.44 16.12
CA GLN A 530 -22.39 7.38 16.48
C GLN A 530 -23.78 7.68 15.90
N TRP A 531 -24.41 6.70 15.26
CA TRP A 531 -25.72 6.87 14.59
C TRP A 531 -26.64 5.64 14.71
N GLN A 532 -26.15 4.56 15.32
CA GLN A 532 -26.82 3.27 15.45
C GLN A 532 -26.64 2.75 16.88
N ASP A 533 -27.72 2.19 17.41
CA ASP A 533 -27.87 1.61 18.75
C ASP A 533 -28.77 0.38 18.56
N LEU A 534 -28.20 -0.82 18.49
CA LEU A 534 -28.95 -2.01 18.06
C LEU A 534 -29.95 -2.52 19.12
N ASP A 535 -29.60 -2.48 20.40
CA ASP A 535 -30.39 -3.09 21.47
C ASP A 535 -31.12 -2.10 22.41
N GLY A 536 -30.76 -0.82 22.37
CA GLY A 536 -31.47 0.30 22.99
C GLY A 536 -30.94 0.75 24.33
N ASP A 537 -29.65 0.55 24.63
CA ASP A 537 -29.06 0.85 25.94
C ASP A 537 -28.49 2.28 26.08
N GLY A 538 -28.09 2.91 24.98
CA GLY A 538 -27.54 4.26 24.92
C GLY A 538 -26.05 4.36 24.62
N TYR A 539 -25.38 3.27 24.23
CA TYR A 539 -24.06 3.28 23.59
C TYR A 539 -24.17 3.00 22.08
N GLY A 540 -23.14 3.35 21.31
CA GLY A 540 -23.22 3.36 19.85
C GLY A 540 -22.43 2.23 19.17
N ASP A 541 -23.06 1.54 18.21
CA ASP A 541 -22.53 0.38 17.49
C ASP A 541 -21.22 0.63 16.71
N ASN A 542 -20.83 1.90 16.46
CA ASN A 542 -19.64 2.20 15.67
C ASN A 542 -18.37 2.11 16.54
N MET A 543 -17.67 0.98 16.45
CA MET A 543 -16.41 0.67 17.13
C MET A 543 -15.26 1.69 16.98
N ILE A 544 -15.38 2.68 16.08
CA ILE A 544 -14.36 3.72 15.80
C ILE A 544 -14.80 5.10 16.34
N GLY A 545 -16.03 5.23 16.85
CA GLY A 545 -16.56 6.46 17.43
C GLY A 545 -16.27 6.63 18.92
N GLU A 546 -16.78 7.73 19.48
CA GLU A 546 -16.77 7.98 20.93
C GLU A 546 -17.70 7.00 21.65
N ASN A 547 -17.33 6.60 22.87
CA ASN A 547 -18.05 5.65 23.72
C ASN A 547 -18.68 4.44 22.98
N PRO A 548 -17.89 3.67 22.20
CA PRO A 548 -18.42 2.62 21.34
C PRO A 548 -18.92 1.43 22.17
N ASP A 549 -20.11 0.94 21.85
CA ASP A 549 -20.66 -0.26 22.43
C ASP A 549 -19.79 -1.48 22.08
N SER A 550 -19.37 -2.20 23.12
CA SER A 550 -18.54 -3.40 23.01
C SER A 550 -19.36 -4.70 22.95
N CYS A 551 -20.68 -4.64 23.17
CA CYS A 551 -21.56 -5.80 23.28
C CYS A 551 -22.71 -5.88 22.25
N ILE A 552 -23.15 -4.78 21.64
CA ILE A 552 -23.97 -4.60 20.40
C ILE A 552 -25.35 -5.29 20.37
N GLY A 553 -25.58 -6.42 21.04
CA GLY A 553 -26.86 -7.14 21.03
C GLY A 553 -27.34 -7.62 22.40
N ASP A 554 -26.73 -7.17 23.49
CA ASP A 554 -26.95 -7.61 24.88
C ASP A 554 -26.98 -6.42 25.87
N ALA A 555 -27.73 -5.36 25.51
CA ALA A 555 -28.09 -4.14 26.25
C ALA A 555 -27.64 -4.05 27.72
N GLY A 556 -26.69 -3.14 27.98
CA GLY A 556 -25.97 -3.06 29.24
C GLY A 556 -25.91 -1.67 29.88
N ASN A 557 -24.88 -1.49 30.70
CA ASN A 557 -24.49 -0.20 31.30
C ASN A 557 -23.05 -0.18 31.81
N SER A 558 -22.21 -1.17 31.45
CA SER A 558 -20.81 -1.17 31.84
C SER A 558 -20.05 0.01 31.24
N THR A 559 -18.90 0.32 31.83
CA THR A 559 -17.93 1.27 31.26
C THR A 559 -16.54 0.68 31.11
N MET A 560 -16.26 -0.42 31.82
CA MET A 560 -14.94 -1.00 31.97
C MET A 560 -14.97 -2.54 31.90
N LYS A 561 -13.81 -3.12 31.64
CA LYS A 561 -13.54 -4.56 31.70
C LYS A 561 -12.18 -4.80 32.33
N PHE A 562 -12.09 -5.76 33.24
CA PHE A 562 -10.81 -6.23 33.75
C PHE A 562 -10.32 -7.41 32.90
N GLN A 563 -9.12 -7.28 32.32
CA GLN A 563 -8.52 -8.32 31.48
C GLN A 563 -6.99 -8.25 31.57
N ASN A 564 -6.33 -9.41 31.75
CA ASN A 564 -4.87 -9.56 31.77
C ASN A 564 -4.14 -8.62 32.76
N GLY A 565 -4.72 -8.36 33.95
CA GLY A 565 -4.13 -7.46 34.95
C GLY A 565 -4.38 -5.96 34.70
N GLN A 566 -5.15 -5.61 33.67
CA GLN A 566 -5.44 -4.22 33.29
C GLN A 566 -6.94 -3.96 33.20
N THR A 567 -7.34 -2.73 33.51
CA THR A 567 -8.68 -2.21 33.25
C THR A 567 -8.68 -1.51 31.89
N ILE A 568 -9.56 -1.95 31.00
CA ILE A 568 -9.80 -1.35 29.68
C ILE A 568 -11.23 -0.81 29.58
N LEU A 569 -11.48 0.10 28.64
CA LEU A 569 -12.82 0.61 28.36
C LEU A 569 -13.68 -0.49 27.72
N HIS A 570 -14.93 -0.61 28.17
CA HIS A 570 -15.88 -1.61 27.68
C HIS A 570 -17.29 -1.11 27.95
N TYR A 571 -17.85 -0.37 27.00
CA TYR A 571 -19.18 0.22 27.11
C TYR A 571 -20.26 -0.75 26.62
N GLY A 572 -21.51 -0.54 27.05
CA GLY A 572 -22.71 -1.24 26.59
C GLY A 572 -22.85 -2.72 26.95
N CYS A 573 -21.92 -3.30 27.71
CA CYS A 573 -22.05 -4.66 28.21
C CYS A 573 -22.86 -4.73 29.52
N ILE A 574 -23.45 -5.90 29.78
CA ILE A 574 -24.16 -6.19 31.03
C ILE A 574 -23.20 -6.03 32.22
N ASP A 575 -23.64 -5.25 33.20
CA ASP A 575 -23.05 -5.08 34.53
C ASP A 575 -24.17 -5.45 35.52
N THR A 576 -24.04 -6.59 36.20
CA THR A 576 -25.11 -7.17 37.03
C THR A 576 -25.28 -6.50 38.40
N ASP A 577 -24.27 -5.79 38.94
CA ASP A 577 -24.33 -5.21 40.29
C ASP A 577 -24.06 -3.70 40.40
N GLY A 578 -23.52 -3.07 39.36
CA GLY A 578 -23.46 -1.63 39.15
C GLY A 578 -22.18 -0.95 39.60
N ASP A 579 -21.03 -1.64 39.61
CA ASP A 579 -19.73 -1.01 39.90
C ASP A 579 -19.02 -0.43 38.66
N GLY A 580 -19.53 -0.72 37.46
CA GLY A 580 -19.03 -0.22 36.18
C GLY A 580 -18.25 -1.24 35.36
N TYR A 581 -17.90 -2.41 35.92
CA TYR A 581 -17.26 -3.50 35.19
C TYR A 581 -18.30 -4.43 34.52
N SER A 582 -17.98 -4.91 33.32
CA SER A 582 -18.82 -5.86 32.58
C SER A 582 -18.70 -7.30 33.10
N ASP A 583 -19.80 -8.05 33.15
CA ASP A 583 -19.94 -9.46 33.60
C ASP A 583 -18.93 -10.47 32.99
N ASP A 584 -18.33 -10.16 31.84
CA ASP A 584 -17.33 -11.00 31.14
C ASP A 584 -15.87 -10.70 31.57
N GLY A 585 -15.59 -9.47 31.99
CA GLY A 585 -14.30 -9.08 32.58
C GLY A 585 -14.26 -9.32 34.08
N ASP A 586 -15.37 -9.04 34.74
CA ASP A 586 -15.53 -9.20 36.18
C ASP A 586 -15.39 -10.69 36.60
N LYS A 587 -14.78 -10.91 37.77
CA LYS A 587 -14.60 -12.22 38.41
C LYS A 587 -15.64 -12.50 39.50
N PHE A 588 -16.33 -11.47 40.01
CA PHE A 588 -17.40 -11.55 40.99
C PHE A 588 -18.64 -10.68 40.64
N PRO A 589 -19.41 -10.95 39.54
CA PRO A 589 -20.60 -10.17 39.08
C PRO A 589 -21.85 -10.12 39.99
N LEU A 590 -21.64 -10.10 41.30
CA LEU A 590 -22.61 -9.96 42.38
C LEU A 590 -21.99 -9.26 43.62
N ASN A 591 -20.77 -8.72 43.51
CA ASN A 591 -20.01 -8.02 44.53
C ASN A 591 -19.43 -6.71 43.97
N PRO A 592 -20.14 -5.55 44.07
CA PRO A 592 -19.78 -4.24 43.48
C PRO A 592 -18.61 -3.54 44.20
N THR A 593 -17.58 -4.31 44.52
CA THR A 593 -16.34 -3.93 45.20
C THR A 593 -15.16 -4.83 44.80
N GLN A 594 -15.38 -5.89 44.01
CA GLN A 594 -14.36 -6.85 43.58
C GLN A 594 -14.60 -7.27 42.13
N TRP A 595 -13.71 -6.87 41.23
CA TRP A 595 -13.80 -7.20 39.79
C TRP A 595 -12.60 -8.02 39.26
N ALA A 596 -11.58 -8.20 40.09
CA ALA A 596 -10.28 -8.77 39.74
C ALA A 596 -9.92 -9.99 40.62
N ASP A 597 -9.37 -11.02 39.98
CA ASP A 597 -8.76 -12.23 40.55
C ASP A 597 -7.69 -12.69 39.55
N GLU A 598 -6.44 -12.22 39.70
CA GLU A 598 -5.31 -12.50 38.78
C GLU A 598 -4.59 -13.82 39.09
N ASP A 599 -4.70 -14.32 40.32
CA ASP A 599 -4.02 -15.53 40.77
C ASP A 599 -4.92 -16.80 40.78
N PHE A 600 -6.23 -16.59 40.61
CA PHE A 600 -7.31 -17.56 40.40
C PHE A 600 -7.66 -18.40 41.63
N ASP A 601 -7.79 -17.79 42.82
CA ASP A 601 -8.07 -18.48 44.09
C ASP A 601 -9.50 -18.31 44.67
N ASP A 602 -10.35 -17.55 43.96
CA ASP A 602 -11.70 -17.11 44.35
C ASP A 602 -11.75 -16.00 45.45
N TRP A 603 -10.67 -15.25 45.72
CA TRP A 603 -10.69 -13.97 46.46
C TRP A 603 -10.42 -12.78 45.54
N GLY A 604 -10.85 -11.57 45.95
CA GLY A 604 -10.78 -10.38 45.09
C GLY A 604 -9.56 -9.50 45.36
N ASP A 605 -8.86 -9.10 44.29
CA ASP A 605 -7.59 -8.35 44.38
C ASP A 605 -7.74 -6.93 44.95
N ASN A 606 -8.94 -6.32 44.95
CA ASN A 606 -9.10 -4.91 45.32
C ASN A 606 -8.92 -4.72 46.85
N PRO A 607 -7.89 -4.01 47.33
CA PRO A 607 -7.52 -3.96 48.75
C PRO A 607 -8.51 -3.15 49.62
N ASN A 608 -9.45 -2.43 48.99
CA ASN A 608 -10.52 -1.70 49.67
C ASN A 608 -11.90 -2.39 49.54
N GLY A 609 -11.98 -3.52 48.84
CA GLY A 609 -13.22 -4.23 48.58
C GLY A 609 -13.71 -5.10 49.74
N THR A 610 -14.90 -5.68 49.58
CA THR A 610 -15.38 -6.70 50.52
C THR A 610 -14.81 -8.07 50.16
N ASP A 611 -14.43 -8.85 51.18
CA ASP A 611 -13.72 -10.13 51.05
C ASP A 611 -12.52 -10.03 50.06
N ALA A 612 -11.67 -9.03 50.30
CA ALA A 612 -10.39 -8.84 49.60
C ALA A 612 -9.34 -9.86 50.02
N ASP A 613 -8.47 -10.25 49.08
CA ASP A 613 -7.28 -11.05 49.36
C ASP A 613 -6.26 -10.27 50.23
N GLN A 614 -5.47 -11.02 51.01
CA GLN A 614 -4.41 -10.52 51.87
C GLN A 614 -3.00 -10.90 51.39
N CYS A 615 -2.85 -11.70 50.32
CA CYS A 615 -1.58 -12.28 49.86
C CYS A 615 -1.45 -12.40 48.32
N LEU A 616 -1.62 -11.28 47.59
CA LEU A 616 -1.70 -11.23 46.13
C LEU A 616 -0.62 -12.08 45.44
N GLY A 617 -1.05 -12.99 44.55
CA GLY A 617 -0.18 -13.90 43.79
C GLY A 617 -0.13 -15.35 44.31
N THR A 618 -1.01 -15.75 45.22
CA THR A 618 -1.06 -17.08 45.85
C THR A 618 -1.81 -18.12 45.01
N LYS A 619 -1.35 -18.31 43.77
CA LYS A 619 -2.03 -19.11 42.74
C LYS A 619 -2.59 -20.45 43.23
N SER A 620 -3.86 -20.69 42.94
CA SER A 620 -4.65 -21.81 43.50
C SER A 620 -4.15 -23.22 43.16
N ASP A 621 -3.32 -23.39 42.13
CA ASP A 621 -2.58 -24.63 41.85
C ASP A 621 -1.63 -25.05 43.00
N SER A 622 -1.27 -24.11 43.90
CA SER A 622 -0.36 -24.33 45.03
C SER A 622 -1.06 -24.74 46.35
N ILE A 623 -2.36 -24.44 46.49
CA ILE A 623 -3.14 -24.63 47.72
C ILE A 623 -4.43 -25.42 47.44
N SER A 624 -5.22 -25.73 48.47
CA SER A 624 -6.58 -26.22 48.24
C SER A 624 -7.58 -25.08 48.47
N ILE A 625 -8.63 -25.01 47.64
CA ILE A 625 -9.67 -23.95 47.69
C ILE A 625 -10.32 -23.80 49.08
N GLN A 626 -10.30 -24.85 49.92
CA GLN A 626 -10.76 -24.76 51.31
C GLN A 626 -9.77 -24.03 52.24
N GLN A 627 -8.45 -24.10 51.97
CA GLN A 627 -7.43 -23.39 52.75
C GLN A 627 -7.43 -21.90 52.43
N ALA A 628 -7.49 -21.51 51.14
CA ALA A 628 -7.74 -20.13 50.73
C ALA A 628 -8.94 -19.53 51.49
N LYS A 629 -10.07 -20.27 51.50
CA LYS A 629 -11.33 -19.83 52.11
C LYS A 629 -11.38 -19.89 53.64
N ASP A 630 -10.42 -20.58 54.26
CA ASP A 630 -10.22 -20.56 55.71
C ASP A 630 -9.18 -19.48 56.12
N ASN A 631 -8.48 -18.82 55.17
CA ASN A 631 -7.27 -18.04 55.43
C ASN A 631 -7.10 -16.75 54.59
N PHE A 632 -8.18 -16.18 54.02
CA PHE A 632 -8.16 -14.91 53.26
C PHE A 632 -7.13 -14.88 52.12
N GLY A 633 -7.19 -15.89 51.26
CA GLY A 633 -6.34 -16.13 50.08
C GLY A 633 -4.89 -16.56 50.38
N CYS A 634 -4.30 -16.04 51.46
CA CYS A 634 -2.97 -16.43 51.95
C CYS A 634 -2.78 -17.96 52.08
N SER A 635 -1.62 -18.45 51.60
CA SER A 635 -1.20 -19.82 51.89
C SER A 635 -0.77 -19.98 53.35
N LEU A 636 -0.72 -21.24 53.83
CA LEU A 636 -0.22 -21.56 55.18
C LEU A 636 1.25 -21.15 55.42
N SER A 637 2.00 -20.80 54.37
CA SER A 637 3.39 -20.33 54.42
C SER A 637 3.53 -18.82 54.14
N GLN A 638 2.42 -18.09 54.06
CA GLN A 638 2.37 -16.62 53.96
C GLN A 638 1.54 -15.98 55.09
N SER A 639 0.63 -16.74 55.72
CA SER A 639 -0.13 -16.30 56.89
C SER A 639 0.77 -15.97 58.08
N ASP A 640 0.48 -14.85 58.75
CA ASP A 640 1.06 -14.42 60.04
C ASP A 640 -0.13 -14.05 60.96
N THR A 641 -0.60 -15.00 61.78
CA THR A 641 -1.85 -14.87 62.53
C THR A 641 -1.79 -13.83 63.67
N ASP A 642 -0.61 -13.47 64.19
CA ASP A 642 -0.46 -12.52 65.31
C ASP A 642 0.32 -11.23 64.98
N GLY A 643 0.93 -11.15 63.79
CA GLY A 643 1.57 -9.97 63.21
C GLY A 643 3.01 -9.76 63.68
N ASP A 644 3.69 -10.81 64.14
CA ASP A 644 5.06 -10.72 64.67
C ASP A 644 6.18 -10.73 63.60
N SER A 645 5.80 -10.92 62.33
CA SER A 645 6.68 -11.09 61.15
C SER A 645 7.35 -12.47 61.03
N VAL A 646 6.76 -13.51 61.62
CA VAL A 646 7.08 -14.92 61.37
C VAL A 646 5.80 -15.67 60.98
N THR A 647 5.86 -16.37 59.85
CA THR A 647 4.69 -17.08 59.30
C THR A 647 4.27 -18.30 60.14
N ASP A 648 2.97 -18.63 60.11
CA ASP A 648 2.33 -19.68 60.91
C ASP A 648 2.95 -21.09 60.75
N ASP A 649 3.69 -21.35 59.65
CA ASP A 649 4.41 -22.61 59.41
C ASP A 649 5.79 -22.69 60.08
N LEU A 650 6.37 -21.53 60.45
CA LEU A 650 7.66 -21.37 61.11
C LEU A 650 7.54 -20.91 62.57
N ASP A 651 6.42 -20.29 62.96
CA ASP A 651 6.15 -19.89 64.33
C ASP A 651 5.97 -21.09 65.30
N ALA A 652 6.37 -20.87 66.56
CA ALA A 652 6.16 -21.77 67.69
C ALA A 652 5.50 -21.09 68.91
N CYS A 653 5.04 -19.84 68.79
CA CYS A 653 4.48 -18.97 69.82
C CYS A 653 3.31 -18.07 69.30
N PRO A 654 2.14 -18.61 68.88
CA PRO A 654 1.09 -17.88 68.13
C PRO A 654 0.16 -17.00 69.00
N ASP A 655 0.76 -16.24 69.92
CA ASP A 655 0.14 -15.28 70.83
C ASP A 655 1.11 -14.06 71.02
N THR A 656 2.05 -13.85 70.10
CA THR A 656 3.11 -12.85 70.20
C THR A 656 2.59 -11.47 69.72
N PRO A 657 2.74 -10.40 70.52
CA PRO A 657 2.18 -9.11 70.11
C PRO A 657 2.97 -8.49 68.95
N ALA A 658 2.28 -8.21 67.84
CA ALA A 658 2.79 -7.49 66.67
C ALA A 658 3.76 -6.34 67.00
N GLY A 659 4.88 -6.29 66.28
CA GLY A 659 5.97 -5.35 66.53
C GLY A 659 6.87 -5.68 67.73
N ALA A 660 6.81 -6.89 68.28
CA ALA A 660 7.82 -7.40 69.20
C ALA A 660 9.10 -7.81 68.44
N GLU A 661 10.27 -7.70 69.08
CA GLU A 661 11.46 -8.40 68.57
C GLU A 661 11.36 -9.90 68.84
N VAL A 662 11.35 -10.71 67.77
CA VAL A 662 11.16 -12.17 67.84
C VAL A 662 12.37 -12.97 67.39
N PHE A 663 12.46 -14.24 67.79
CA PHE A 663 13.41 -15.20 67.19
C PHE A 663 12.87 -15.71 65.84
N GLN A 664 13.64 -16.54 65.11
CA GLN A 664 13.22 -17.16 63.83
C GLN A 664 12.13 -18.26 64.00
N ASN A 665 11.27 -18.11 65.00
CA ASN A 665 10.23 -19.05 65.40
C ASN A 665 9.12 -18.34 66.23
N GLY A 666 8.89 -17.05 65.94
CA GLY A 666 7.97 -16.06 66.56
C GLY A 666 8.15 -15.78 68.06
N CYS A 667 8.66 -16.73 68.84
CA CYS A 667 8.87 -16.53 70.27
C CYS A 667 9.72 -15.28 70.56
N LYS A 668 9.12 -14.32 71.26
CA LYS A 668 9.72 -13.03 71.65
C LYS A 668 11.11 -13.16 72.30
N LYS A 669 12.04 -12.30 71.86
CA LYS A 669 13.33 -12.10 72.52
C LYS A 669 13.13 -11.43 73.90
N GLU A 670 13.60 -12.08 74.96
CA GLU A 670 13.76 -11.42 76.26
C GLU A 670 14.97 -10.48 76.17
N SER A 671 14.75 -9.17 76.27
CA SER A 671 15.85 -8.20 76.37
C SER A 671 16.52 -8.32 77.74
N GLU A 672 17.78 -8.74 77.77
CA GLU A 672 18.58 -8.81 79.00
C GLU A 672 18.72 -7.41 79.60
N ALA A 673 18.14 -7.19 80.78
CA ALA A 673 18.12 -5.88 81.42
C ALA A 673 19.52 -5.44 81.85
N GLU A 674 19.99 -4.27 81.36
CA GLU A 674 21.26 -3.69 81.78
C GLU A 674 21.27 -3.35 83.28
N PRO A 675 22.35 -3.69 84.02
CA PRO A 675 22.56 -3.22 85.39
C PRO A 675 23.28 -1.85 85.41
N GLU A 676 22.75 -0.95 86.23
CA GLU A 676 23.26 0.42 86.47
C GLU A 676 24.69 0.43 87.08
N GLU A 677 25.56 1.36 86.64
CA GLU A 677 26.55 2.00 87.53
C GLU A 677 26.67 3.51 87.22
N GLU A 678 26.60 4.35 88.26
CA GLU A 678 26.71 5.82 88.17
C GLU A 678 28.16 6.31 88.10
N SER A 679 28.41 7.47 87.46
CA SER A 679 29.23 8.53 88.10
C SER A 679 29.21 9.91 87.41
N ASP A 680 28.90 10.93 88.22
CA ASP A 680 29.42 12.30 88.20
C ASP A 680 29.43 13.13 86.88
N THR A 681 28.25 13.69 86.60
CA THR A 681 27.96 15.09 86.20
C THR A 681 29.10 16.14 86.25
N VAL A 682 29.04 17.18 85.38
CA VAL A 682 28.87 18.62 85.74
C VAL A 682 29.09 19.55 84.52
N MET A 683 28.22 20.58 84.35
CA MET A 683 28.24 21.66 83.32
C MET A 683 28.28 21.18 81.84
N GLY A 684 27.23 21.25 81.03
CA GLY A 684 25.90 21.89 81.16
C GLY A 684 25.66 22.92 80.04
N MET A 685 24.41 23.00 79.56
CA MET A 685 23.87 23.81 78.43
C MET A 685 24.33 23.46 77.00
N GLU A 686 23.54 23.95 76.03
CA GLU A 686 23.27 23.37 74.68
C GLU A 686 24.27 23.72 73.54
N PRO A 687 24.23 22.98 72.41
CA PRO A 687 25.14 23.19 71.28
C PRO A 687 24.73 24.39 70.40
N MET A 688 25.65 25.32 70.16
CA MET A 688 25.66 26.23 69.01
C MET A 688 27.02 26.95 68.91
N ILE A 689 27.40 27.38 67.70
CA ILE A 689 28.60 28.20 67.39
C ILE A 689 29.96 27.56 67.75
N PHE A 690 30.57 26.84 66.78
CA PHE A 690 32.03 26.58 66.81
C PHE A 690 32.75 26.78 65.46
N PHE A 691 32.03 27.12 64.37
CA PHE A 691 32.64 27.42 63.07
C PHE A 691 33.02 28.90 62.89
N ALA A 692 33.96 29.37 63.72
CA ALA A 692 34.66 30.63 63.48
C ALA A 692 36.07 30.64 64.10
N VAL A 693 37.04 31.17 63.35
CA VAL A 693 38.40 31.57 63.79
C VAL A 693 39.43 30.43 64.00
N LEU A 694 40.32 30.31 63.00
CA LEU A 694 41.60 29.54 62.93
C LEU A 694 41.52 28.01 62.67
N GLY A 695 42.15 27.44 61.63
CA GLY A 695 42.76 28.07 60.45
C GLY A 695 43.85 27.23 59.75
N GLY A 696 43.71 27.03 58.43
CA GLY A 696 44.79 26.77 57.46
C GLY A 696 45.59 25.46 57.58
N GLY A 697 45.31 24.46 56.71
CA GLY A 697 46.15 23.25 56.60
C GLY A 697 45.89 22.28 55.45
N GLY A 698 44.73 22.31 54.77
CA GLY A 698 44.30 21.22 53.88
C GLY A 698 44.91 21.14 52.46
N ILE A 699 45.61 22.16 51.97
CA ILE A 699 45.92 22.31 50.52
C ILE A 699 47.42 22.08 50.24
N LEU A 700 47.99 20.96 50.70
CA LEU A 700 49.40 20.61 50.44
C LEU A 700 49.72 19.11 50.30
N LEU A 701 48.72 18.21 50.36
CA LEU A 701 48.93 16.76 50.19
C LEU A 701 48.46 16.22 48.82
N ILE A 702 47.36 16.75 48.27
CA ILE A 702 46.79 16.27 47.00
C ILE A 702 47.65 16.66 45.79
N GLY A 703 48.25 17.86 45.80
CA GLY A 703 49.08 18.38 44.71
C GLY A 703 50.42 17.67 44.46
N VAL A 704 50.76 16.65 45.26
CA VAL A 704 52.01 15.86 45.10
C VAL A 704 51.76 14.55 44.35
N VAL A 705 50.54 14.00 44.39
CA VAL A 705 50.18 12.73 43.74
C VAL A 705 49.99 12.90 42.23
N LEU A 706 49.35 13.99 41.81
CA LEU A 706 48.97 14.25 40.41
C LEU A 706 50.13 14.71 39.49
N LEU A 707 51.38 14.77 39.98
CA LEU A 707 52.54 15.26 39.22
C LEU A 707 53.58 14.19 38.84
N ILE A 708 53.34 12.91 39.17
CA ILE A 708 54.28 11.81 38.88
C ILE A 708 53.72 10.79 37.86
N LEU A 709 52.40 10.61 37.78
CA LEU A 709 51.76 9.66 36.84
C LEU A 709 51.47 10.28 35.46
N ARG A 710 52.48 10.91 34.82
CA ARG A 710 52.35 11.36 33.41
C ARG A 710 53.63 11.28 32.58
N SER A 711 54.31 10.13 32.62
CA SER A 711 55.22 9.73 31.54
C SER A 711 55.45 8.22 31.45
N ARG A 712 54.96 7.61 30.36
CA ARG A 712 55.68 6.69 29.44
C ARG A 712 56.46 5.48 30.00
N ASN A 713 56.51 4.32 29.34
CA ASN A 713 55.75 3.67 28.23
C ASN A 713 56.48 2.33 27.96
N ASP A 714 55.82 1.40 27.28
CA ASP A 714 56.41 0.35 26.41
C ASP A 714 57.21 -0.83 27.03
N ASP A 715 56.74 -2.03 26.65
CA ASP A 715 57.49 -3.20 26.13
C ASP A 715 58.09 -4.33 27.02
N LEU A 716 57.41 -5.48 26.91
CA LEU A 716 57.89 -6.85 26.60
C LEU A 716 58.48 -7.79 27.68
N ASP A 717 57.84 -8.97 27.75
CA ASP A 717 58.32 -10.36 27.78
C ASP A 717 59.56 -10.75 28.64
N PHE A 718 59.36 -11.72 29.56
CA PHE A 718 59.99 -13.06 29.46
C PHE A 718 59.40 -14.09 30.45
N ASP A 719 59.66 -15.38 30.18
CA ASP A 719 59.09 -16.59 30.81
C ASP A 719 59.86 -17.12 32.06
N ASP A 720 59.77 -18.46 32.26
CA ASP A 720 60.37 -19.34 33.28
C ASP A 720 59.57 -19.48 34.61
N ASP A 721 59.26 -20.66 35.16
CA ASP A 721 59.14 -22.06 34.66
C ASP A 721 58.55 -22.93 35.82
N ASP A 722 57.96 -24.11 35.57
CA ASP A 722 57.89 -25.27 36.52
C ASP A 722 57.21 -26.54 35.92
N ASP A 723 57.98 -27.24 35.07
CA ASP A 723 58.27 -28.70 35.09
C ASP A 723 57.25 -29.88 34.85
N GLU A 724 57.78 -30.84 34.06
CA GLU A 724 57.62 -32.32 34.02
C GLU A 724 56.45 -33.03 33.27
N ASP A 725 56.69 -33.24 31.96
CA ASP A 725 56.85 -34.55 31.28
C ASP A 725 55.92 -35.77 31.60
N TRP A 726 55.21 -36.25 30.56
CA TRP A 726 55.44 -37.63 30.07
C TRP A 726 55.05 -37.87 28.58
N PHE A 727 55.68 -38.85 27.94
CA PHE A 727 55.54 -39.23 26.52
C PHE A 727 54.61 -40.44 26.33
N GLU A 728 53.91 -40.53 25.18
CA GLU A 728 54.26 -41.44 24.05
C GLU A 728 53.31 -41.26 22.83
N ASP A 729 53.77 -41.71 21.65
CA ASP A 729 53.04 -41.65 20.37
C ASP A 729 51.97 -42.75 20.22
N GLY A 730 50.92 -42.52 19.41
CA GLY A 730 50.06 -43.62 18.91
C GLY A 730 48.77 -43.21 18.18
N ASP A 731 48.66 -43.59 16.90
CA ASP A 731 47.44 -43.55 16.10
C ASP A 731 46.45 -44.71 16.42
N ASP A 732 45.32 -44.72 15.71
CA ASP A 732 44.42 -45.86 15.38
C ASP A 732 43.23 -46.22 16.33
N ASN A 733 42.06 -45.70 15.92
CA ASN A 733 40.80 -46.44 15.63
C ASN A 733 39.81 -46.91 16.74
N ASP A 734 38.57 -46.45 16.53
CA ASP A 734 37.29 -47.19 16.52
C ASP A 734 36.60 -47.71 17.81
N ASP A 735 35.27 -47.53 17.80
CA ASP A 735 34.20 -48.27 18.49
C ASP A 735 34.21 -48.41 20.04
N PHE A 736 33.09 -48.00 20.68
CA PHE A 736 32.04 -48.94 21.15
C PHE A 736 31.19 -48.42 22.35
N MET A 737 29.91 -48.20 22.07
CA MET A 737 28.72 -48.39 22.94
C MET A 737 28.88 -48.75 24.44
N ALA A 738 28.38 -47.84 25.28
CA ALA A 738 27.42 -48.08 26.38
C ALA A 738 27.68 -49.13 27.50
N ASN A 739 27.70 -48.59 28.73
CA ASN A 739 27.11 -49.14 29.98
C ASN A 739 27.69 -50.38 30.69
N ILE A 740 28.20 -50.12 31.89
CA ILE A 740 27.96 -50.86 33.15
C ILE A 740 28.23 -49.84 34.28
N LEU A 741 27.40 -49.63 35.32
CA LEU A 741 26.41 -50.47 36.00
C LEU A 741 24.95 -49.95 35.77
N GLY A 742 23.85 -50.61 36.16
CA GLY A 742 23.66 -51.95 36.75
C GLY A 742 22.93 -51.91 38.11
N GLY A 743 21.69 -52.43 38.27
CA GLY A 743 20.86 -53.19 37.34
C GLY A 743 19.65 -53.88 38.02
N ARG A 744 19.22 -55.05 37.49
CA ARG A 744 17.95 -55.81 37.76
C ARG A 744 16.71 -55.20 37.05
N GLY A 745 15.77 -55.97 36.46
CA GLY A 745 15.82 -57.40 36.06
C GLY A 745 14.45 -58.06 35.74
N GLN A 746 14.45 -58.96 34.74
CA GLN A 746 13.45 -60.00 34.37
C GLN A 746 12.40 -59.78 33.25
N SER A 747 12.54 -60.59 32.17
CA SER A 747 11.50 -61.49 31.57
C SER A 747 10.66 -61.11 30.31
N ARG A 748 11.08 -61.66 29.13
CA ARG A 748 10.26 -62.36 28.07
C ARG A 748 9.24 -61.52 27.23
N ASN A 749 8.91 -61.75 25.93
CA ASN A 749 9.14 -62.84 24.95
C ASN A 749 8.83 -62.43 23.46
N SER A 750 9.60 -62.88 22.44
CA SER A 750 9.21 -63.13 21.00
C SER A 750 8.67 -61.96 20.10
N GLN A 751 8.72 -61.92 18.75
CA GLN A 751 9.35 -62.75 17.67
C GLN A 751 9.42 -62.05 16.25
N ARG A 752 10.57 -62.15 15.55
CA ARG A 752 10.83 -62.33 14.06
C ARG A 752 10.44 -61.31 12.94
N GLY A 753 11.42 -61.04 12.04
CA GLY A 753 11.30 -60.60 10.61
C GLY A 753 11.39 -61.79 9.61
N PRO A 754 12.00 -61.76 8.37
CA PRO A 754 12.86 -60.77 7.63
C PRO A 754 12.23 -60.29 6.26
N ALA A 755 12.78 -59.52 5.29
CA ALA A 755 14.10 -58.92 4.89
C ALA A 755 15.03 -59.69 3.87
N SER A 756 15.40 -59.07 2.71
CA SER A 756 16.37 -59.58 1.68
C SER A 756 16.85 -58.56 0.59
N GLY A 757 18.14 -58.61 0.15
CA GLY A 757 18.77 -57.89 -1.03
C GLY A 757 19.42 -58.86 -2.05
N PRO A 758 20.61 -58.66 -2.71
CA PRO A 758 21.50 -57.46 -2.86
C PRO A 758 22.39 -57.30 -4.17
N SER A 759 23.13 -56.17 -4.30
CA SER A 759 24.56 -55.97 -4.79
C SER A 759 25.13 -56.06 -6.26
N ARG A 760 25.82 -54.95 -6.67
CA ARG A 760 27.14 -54.76 -7.40
C ARG A 760 27.37 -55.07 -8.93
N GLY A 761 28.20 -54.24 -9.61
CA GLY A 761 28.55 -54.22 -11.09
C GLY A 761 30.00 -54.63 -11.48
N PRO A 762 30.54 -54.42 -12.72
CA PRO A 762 31.38 -53.20 -13.04
C PRO A 762 31.66 -52.74 -14.54
N ALA A 763 32.02 -51.45 -14.70
CA ALA A 763 33.07 -50.78 -15.57
C ALA A 763 33.24 -50.86 -17.13
N GLY A 764 33.13 -49.69 -17.81
CA GLY A 764 34.00 -49.14 -18.90
C GLY A 764 33.68 -49.46 -20.39
N PRO A 765 34.21 -48.70 -21.42
CA PRO A 765 35.10 -47.52 -21.42
C PRO A 765 34.63 -46.27 -22.25
N GLY A 766 35.35 -45.13 -22.17
CA GLY A 766 35.21 -43.93 -23.04
C GLY A 766 36.13 -43.92 -24.29
N PRO A 767 36.16 -42.87 -25.14
CA PRO A 767 36.74 -41.54 -24.80
C PRO A 767 36.10 -40.33 -25.54
N SER A 768 36.78 -39.18 -25.77
CA SER A 768 36.93 -38.00 -24.87
C SER A 768 37.72 -36.84 -25.55
N ARG A 769 37.41 -35.55 -25.26
CA ARG A 769 38.35 -34.36 -25.28
C ARG A 769 37.67 -33.03 -24.86
N GLY A 770 38.48 -32.01 -24.50
CA GLY A 770 38.07 -30.80 -23.73
C GLY A 770 38.54 -29.39 -24.23
N PRO A 771 38.68 -28.37 -23.34
CA PRO A 771 38.55 -26.90 -23.61
C PRO A 771 39.90 -26.14 -23.83
N PRO A 772 39.97 -24.80 -24.16
CA PRO A 772 39.73 -23.59 -23.28
C PRO A 772 39.10 -22.34 -24.01
N GLY A 773 38.94 -21.11 -23.48
CA GLY A 773 38.98 -20.55 -22.10
C GLY A 773 39.48 -19.07 -21.94
N VAL A 774 38.67 -18.19 -21.29
CA VAL A 774 38.94 -16.89 -20.56
C VAL A 774 39.33 -15.57 -21.34
N VAL A 775 38.77 -14.40 -20.88
CA VAL A 775 39.13 -12.94 -21.06
C VAL A 775 39.18 -12.29 -22.48
N PRO A 776 39.22 -10.92 -22.67
CA PRO A 776 39.16 -9.74 -21.77
C PRO A 776 38.18 -8.59 -22.21
N SER A 777 38.30 -7.38 -21.66
CA SER A 777 37.50 -6.15 -21.94
C SER A 777 38.25 -5.00 -22.67
N ARG A 778 37.49 -3.97 -23.15
CA ARG A 778 37.84 -2.63 -23.75
C ARG A 778 37.56 -2.42 -25.25
N GLY A 779 37.07 -1.22 -25.62
CA GLY A 779 37.02 -0.68 -27.01
C GLY A 779 38.20 0.27 -27.34
N PRO A 780 38.12 1.25 -28.30
CA PRO A 780 36.96 1.65 -29.13
C PRO A 780 37.23 2.01 -30.65
N SER A 781 36.14 2.28 -31.39
CA SER A 781 36.01 3.21 -32.55
C SER A 781 36.58 2.89 -33.97
N ARG A 782 35.72 3.02 -35.02
CA ARG A 782 35.80 3.95 -36.20
C ARG A 782 35.12 3.44 -37.50
N GLY A 783 34.39 4.32 -38.19
CA GLY A 783 33.89 4.12 -39.58
C GLY A 783 33.27 5.37 -40.25
N PRO A 784 33.72 5.81 -41.44
CA PRO A 784 33.10 6.87 -42.27
C PRO A 784 32.97 6.50 -43.79
N PRO A 785 32.47 7.33 -44.75
CA PRO A 785 31.65 8.58 -44.71
C PRO A 785 30.51 8.75 -45.78
N GLY A 786 29.44 9.51 -45.46
CA GLY A 786 28.61 10.31 -46.43
C GLY A 786 27.55 9.57 -47.29
N VAL A 787 26.54 10.20 -47.95
CA VAL A 787 26.24 11.63 -48.27
C VAL A 787 24.70 11.91 -48.42
N VAL A 788 24.25 13.11 -47.98
CA VAL A 788 22.92 13.83 -48.03
C VAL A 788 21.88 13.57 -49.17
N PRO A 789 20.53 13.74 -48.97
CA PRO A 789 19.87 15.08 -49.05
C PRO A 789 18.55 15.41 -48.25
N ARG A 790 18.58 16.58 -47.56
CA ARG A 790 17.61 17.72 -47.51
C ARG A 790 16.07 17.58 -47.24
N ARG A 791 15.68 17.93 -46.00
CA ARG A 791 14.64 18.92 -45.53
C ARG A 791 13.23 19.03 -46.20
N GLY A 792 12.20 18.83 -45.36
CA GLY A 792 10.91 19.55 -45.34
C GLY A 792 10.68 20.32 -44.01
N PRO A 793 9.62 21.14 -43.84
CA PRO A 793 9.46 22.08 -42.70
C PRO A 793 8.64 21.55 -41.50
N ALA A 794 8.64 22.31 -40.39
CA ALA A 794 8.10 21.92 -39.07
C ALA A 794 6.83 22.69 -38.64
N GLY A 795 6.10 22.12 -37.67
CA GLY A 795 5.01 22.79 -36.91
C GLY A 795 5.48 23.39 -35.57
N PRO A 796 4.69 24.25 -34.90
CA PRO A 796 5.10 25.01 -33.72
C PRO A 796 4.65 24.41 -32.37
N SER A 797 5.40 24.71 -31.30
CA SER A 797 5.05 24.45 -29.90
C SER A 797 4.86 25.77 -29.11
N PRO A 798 4.02 25.79 -28.07
CA PRO A 798 4.13 26.72 -26.93
C PRO A 798 4.77 25.98 -25.72
N SER A 799 5.95 26.31 -25.20
CA SER A 799 6.40 27.55 -24.51
C SER A 799 5.95 27.65 -23.04
N HIS A 800 6.86 27.34 -22.11
CA HIS A 800 6.71 27.62 -20.66
C HIS A 800 6.87 29.12 -20.31
N GLY A 801 6.39 29.52 -19.14
CA GLY A 801 6.68 30.80 -18.47
C GLY A 801 6.53 30.70 -16.94
N PRO A 802 7.23 31.51 -16.10
CA PRO A 802 7.56 31.13 -14.72
C PRO A 802 7.04 32.18 -13.68
N PRO A 803 7.53 32.33 -12.42
CA PRO A 803 6.66 32.16 -11.24
C PRO A 803 6.63 33.34 -10.23
N GLY A 804 5.77 33.24 -9.21
CA GLY A 804 6.02 33.83 -7.88
C GLY A 804 4.93 34.71 -7.24
N ALA A 805 4.95 34.73 -5.89
CA ALA A 805 4.24 35.59 -4.93
C ALA A 805 2.72 35.38 -4.68
N GLY A 806 2.37 35.13 -3.42
CA GLY A 806 1.09 35.49 -2.79
C GLY A 806 1.29 36.63 -1.77
N PRO A 807 0.45 36.81 -0.72
CA PRO A 807 -0.84 36.16 -0.44
C PRO A 807 -2.00 37.19 -0.23
N SER A 808 -3.12 36.72 0.36
CA SER A 808 -4.07 37.43 1.26
C SER A 808 -5.54 37.67 0.81
N ARG A 809 -6.44 37.26 1.72
CA ARG A 809 -7.81 37.77 2.05
C ARG A 809 -8.94 37.72 0.99
N GLY A 810 -10.11 37.22 1.44
CA GLY A 810 -11.42 37.36 0.79
C GLY A 810 -12.07 38.75 0.99
N PRO A 811 -13.41 38.93 0.89
CA PRO A 811 -14.48 37.92 1.11
C PRO A 811 -15.58 37.86 0.02
N ASP A 812 -16.61 37.03 0.29
CA ASP A 812 -17.97 37.00 -0.33
C ASP A 812 -18.76 38.32 0.03
N PRO A 813 -20.06 38.58 -0.31
CA PRO A 813 -21.06 37.71 -0.93
C PRO A 813 -21.99 38.28 -2.02
N ARG A 814 -22.69 37.36 -2.73
CA ARG A 814 -24.17 37.40 -3.00
C ARG A 814 -24.69 36.30 -3.95
N GLY A 815 -25.72 35.56 -3.50
CA GLY A 815 -26.71 34.89 -4.36
C GLY A 815 -27.80 35.85 -4.91
N PRO A 816 -29.01 35.40 -5.34
CA PRO A 816 -29.61 34.08 -5.08
C PRO A 816 -30.27 33.37 -6.28
N ALA A 817 -30.82 32.19 -5.98
CA ALA A 817 -31.49 31.20 -6.84
C ALA A 817 -32.62 31.66 -7.78
N ARG A 818 -32.90 30.83 -8.81
CA ARG A 818 -34.26 30.49 -9.32
C ARG A 818 -34.25 29.34 -10.36
N GLY A 819 -35.06 28.31 -10.12
CA GLY A 819 -35.64 27.48 -11.20
C GLY A 819 -36.96 28.08 -11.73
N PRO A 820 -37.85 27.30 -12.40
CA PRO A 820 -37.74 25.87 -12.70
C PRO A 820 -38.19 25.46 -14.14
N ALA A 821 -38.25 24.15 -14.36
CA ALA A 821 -39.21 23.40 -15.20
C ALA A 821 -38.99 23.19 -16.73
N ARG A 822 -38.93 21.89 -17.07
CA ARG A 822 -39.42 21.20 -18.30
C ARG A 822 -38.75 21.53 -19.65
N GLY A 823 -37.94 20.58 -20.11
CA GLY A 823 -37.80 20.17 -21.51
C GLY A 823 -38.10 18.69 -21.61
#